data_AF-A0A1G6EWP9-F1
#
_entry.id   AF-A0A1G6EWP9-F1
#
_cell.length_a   1.000
_cell.length_b   1.000
_cell.length_c   1.000
_cell.angle_alpha   90.00
_cell.angle_beta   90.00
_cell.angle_gamma   90.00
#
_symmetry.space_group_name_H-M   'P 1'
#
loop_
_entity.id
_entity.type
_entity.pdbx_description
1 polymer ?
#
loop_
_entity_poly.entity_id
_entity_poly.type
_entity_poly.pdbx_seq_one_letter_code
_entity_poly.pdbx_strand_id
1 'polypeptide(L)'
;MEIFPRLLVAPPDDSAWQDPQAAARRLQGEVAHQALAFLEPGETDEAGIFRRLRQARTLLGVHPEQVDVQPLVAVIRRTLVHPLIASLFAADAWALPEQEIVIPGKSAAEPHSLVRVDRLVVLPDGSLWVLDFKLGLGDSAGDQAQVRNYQRLLANMFHRPCQGAIAYLETADVTVLNPQVPGTTDGSSQKKSPLPGLSAQDHNSENIPEPITPIRVFPLQADLIALLHDAILERTKPDHQLGMTDIQVIFPHRRPGIFLHQRLARSIGVPFLPPRCLSLEDWILRQACLASDDPPAPASLLDQAWLLHTIHQMPGFEHFAAGKEEDATWHRFLPWGVRLAKVLDELDRELVTAENVSHPPDDLPSLAADLLANLGDVQTQFHAGLAERNLTTSANLASQIDLDACETSGPTYLCGLFALTRSEAALIQALRQNGAQLWWQTDRPLPEPLQRWAGEWRAELEWVFQDDAVPDLGTKSTRASMPKPPAFILAHDLHSELRHLADEAATWNAEEHVAVILPDPAQLRPLLAHLPSNKNVNITLGLPLERTALGTLLHTLVRISRDRQLTGVGPGSRDYLDLWQNPWVRGILPEGALGLVRQAVRNRVKPYLDTDDMAFVLRQCSIQAEVMGETTAVDLCKLFQEAMNLSSLRELGGYLQRLLTLLHAHDKAPSSREMPLEMHVVHALHMRILPTLDLALSRDQLLPAAALWSVFWNILSLERVPFSGEPVTPWQVMGLLESRLMCFDRVVILECVEGVLPRAGAPNPLLPEALRPALGLPPGHADEQIIRYHLRRLMASAGEVRIYSRQGMSPNLLEGKTIPSRYWEQELWNLEKEHKCLLQNTIQRVPLDLDLQRVTAALPEKSSFLSRLHQRLNKGLSLSALNIYLSCPLRFFKEQVANFPPRHDPRQDPAAMIMGDAAHRILEQLLRPYCNSRVTPRNLIPDFEIIWDEVMPELLRDVPLSPAARFFQVRLLRELLLNYLNKSDRAVHLLAIEEAVERHLPGQAAMIRLNGRLDRVDQDEATALPLILDYKTGSAPQKSPHKIQRLIALAEELELLPPDQESTSQAGLIRIKEEMQSIQLPGYLYLYNRPATCGYLYIGEWNSRNIFAPFNQQGKKNVVEQNLQIFLHWQETSLPGILEWLGRHILEAPFFHPACQPLSCAYCPWRTTCLWAMEE
;
A
#
# COMPACT_ATOMS: atom_id res chain seq x y z
N MET A 1 -2.86 6.11 19.49
CA MET A 1 -1.61 6.63 18.88
C MET A 1 -2.01 7.16 17.52
N GLU A 2 -2.14 8.48 17.36
CA GLU A 2 -2.37 9.10 16.05
C GLU A 2 -1.19 8.73 15.15
N ILE A 3 -1.42 7.87 14.15
CA ILE A 3 -0.35 7.38 13.27
C ILE A 3 0.15 8.54 12.38
N PHE A 4 -0.65 9.60 12.21
CA PHE A 4 -0.29 10.79 11.43
C PHE A 4 -0.92 12.07 12.03
N PRO A 5 -0.39 12.64 13.14
CA PRO A 5 -0.86 13.93 13.68
C PRO A 5 -0.63 15.13 12.72
N ARG A 6 -0.04 14.86 11.54
CA ARG A 6 0.54 15.79 10.57
C ARG A 6 -0.42 16.14 9.42
N LEU A 7 -1.52 15.40 9.31
CA LEU A 7 -2.44 15.45 8.17
C LEU A 7 -3.63 16.35 8.54
N LEU A 8 -3.66 17.58 8.03
CA LEU A 8 -4.85 18.43 8.09
C LEU A 8 -5.81 17.97 7.01
N VAL A 9 -6.60 16.94 7.30
CA VAL A 9 -7.62 16.46 6.37
C VAL A 9 -8.94 16.46 7.10
N ALA A 10 -9.83 17.37 6.68
CA ALA A 10 -11.20 17.37 7.15
C ALA A 10 -11.84 16.02 6.74
N PRO A 11 -12.33 15.19 7.67
CA PRO A 11 -13.08 14.00 7.30
C PRO A 11 -14.30 14.43 6.46
N PRO A 12 -14.71 13.64 5.46
CA PRO A 12 -16.02 13.83 4.85
C PRO A 12 -17.09 13.74 5.95
N ASP A 13 -18.14 14.55 5.81
CA ASP A 13 -19.23 14.70 6.79
C ASP A 13 -19.75 13.33 7.28
N ASP A 14 -19.89 13.17 8.61
CA ASP A 14 -20.18 11.87 9.28
C ASP A 14 -21.51 11.23 8.81
N SER A 15 -22.39 11.98 8.15
CA SER A 15 -23.69 11.53 7.64
C SER A 15 -23.60 10.57 6.45
N ALA A 16 -22.56 10.70 5.61
CA ALA A 16 -22.37 9.82 4.44
C ALA A 16 -21.99 8.38 4.83
N TRP A 17 -21.65 8.15 6.10
CA TRP A 17 -21.18 6.89 6.66
C TRP A 17 -22.33 6.01 7.21
N GLN A 18 -23.43 6.60 7.69
CA GLN A 18 -24.52 5.86 8.37
C GLN A 18 -25.61 5.37 7.43
N ASP A 19 -25.80 6.06 6.30
CA ASP A 19 -26.90 5.81 5.37
C ASP A 19 -26.41 5.88 3.92
N PRO A 20 -26.38 4.76 3.18
CA PRO A 20 -26.11 4.76 1.74
C PRO A 20 -27.02 5.71 0.95
N GLN A 21 -28.23 5.98 1.43
CA GLN A 21 -29.13 6.97 0.83
C GLN A 21 -28.65 8.40 1.03
N ALA A 22 -27.85 8.70 2.06
CA ALA A 22 -27.26 10.02 2.28
C ALA A 22 -26.24 10.36 1.18
N ALA A 23 -25.46 9.39 0.69
CA ALA A 23 -24.56 9.60 -0.43
C ALA A 23 -25.32 9.95 -1.73
N ALA A 24 -26.40 9.22 -2.02
CA ALA A 24 -27.27 9.50 -3.17
C ALA A 24 -27.96 10.86 -3.06
N ARG A 25 -28.49 11.21 -1.87
CA ARG A 25 -29.09 12.53 -1.61
C ARG A 25 -28.08 13.67 -1.72
N ARG A 26 -26.83 13.46 -1.29
CA ARG A 26 -25.76 14.44 -1.45
C ARG A 26 -25.46 14.68 -2.92
N LEU A 27 -25.35 13.61 -3.71
CA LEU A 27 -25.14 13.71 -5.14
C LEU A 27 -26.31 14.43 -5.84
N GLN A 28 -27.55 14.14 -5.44
CA GLN A 28 -28.73 14.90 -5.87
C GLN A 28 -28.65 16.37 -5.50
N GLY A 29 -28.19 16.69 -4.29
CA GLY A 29 -27.93 18.06 -3.83
C GLY A 29 -26.89 18.78 -4.68
N GLU A 30 -25.75 18.14 -4.95
CA GLU A 30 -24.69 18.70 -5.80
C GLU A 30 -25.17 18.94 -7.24
N VAL A 31 -25.92 18.00 -7.83
CA VAL A 31 -26.56 18.18 -9.15
C VAL A 31 -27.57 19.33 -9.14
N ALA A 32 -28.41 19.44 -8.10
CA ALA A 32 -29.38 20.50 -7.98
C ALA A 32 -28.73 21.89 -7.81
N HIS A 33 -27.70 22.00 -6.97
CA HIS A 33 -26.96 23.24 -6.75
C HIS A 33 -26.29 23.71 -8.03
N GLN A 34 -25.58 22.80 -8.72
CA GLN A 34 -24.91 23.12 -9.98
C GLN A 34 -25.92 23.50 -11.09
N ALA A 35 -27.10 22.86 -11.12
CA ALA A 35 -28.16 23.22 -12.05
C ALA A 35 -28.75 24.61 -11.77
N LEU A 36 -29.02 24.94 -10.50
CA LEU A 36 -29.50 26.26 -10.08
C LEU A 36 -28.49 27.38 -10.37
N ALA A 37 -27.19 27.06 -10.37
CA ALA A 37 -26.14 27.97 -10.78
C ALA A 37 -26.11 28.23 -12.29
N PHE A 38 -26.52 27.25 -13.10
CA PHE A 38 -26.61 27.39 -14.56
C PHE A 38 -27.87 28.11 -15.02
N LEU A 39 -28.92 28.17 -14.20
CA LEU A 39 -30.16 28.86 -14.57
C LEU A 39 -29.91 30.36 -14.78
N GLU A 40 -30.22 30.82 -15.98
CA GLU A 40 -30.17 32.24 -16.32
C GLU A 40 -31.38 32.99 -15.76
N PRO A 41 -31.27 34.31 -15.54
CA PRO A 41 -32.43 35.14 -15.20
C PRO A 41 -33.57 34.96 -16.22
N GLY A 42 -34.77 34.64 -15.76
CA GLY A 42 -35.95 34.35 -16.59
C GLY A 42 -36.13 32.87 -16.98
N GLU A 43 -35.10 32.03 -16.84
CA GLU A 43 -35.14 30.59 -17.14
C GLU A 43 -35.81 29.82 -15.98
N THR A 44 -37.13 29.86 -15.91
CA THR A 44 -37.92 29.26 -14.79
C THR A 44 -38.93 28.20 -15.25
N ASP A 45 -38.96 27.92 -16.55
CA ASP A 45 -39.83 26.92 -17.14
C ASP A 45 -39.29 25.49 -16.95
N GLU A 46 -40.17 24.51 -17.09
CA GLU A 46 -39.84 23.11 -16.84
C GLU A 46 -38.76 22.57 -17.79
N ALA A 47 -38.75 23.04 -19.05
CA ALA A 47 -37.77 22.59 -20.04
C ALA A 47 -36.38 23.18 -19.74
N GLY A 48 -36.30 24.46 -19.38
CA GLY A 48 -35.05 25.09 -18.93
C GLY A 48 -34.45 24.40 -17.70
N ILE A 49 -35.25 24.15 -16.66
CA ILE A 49 -34.80 23.46 -15.44
C ILE A 49 -34.29 22.06 -15.76
N PHE A 50 -35.03 21.30 -16.57
CA PHE A 50 -34.65 19.94 -16.93
C PHE A 50 -33.35 19.91 -17.74
N ARG A 51 -33.17 20.85 -18.68
CA ARG A 51 -31.92 21.05 -19.42
C ARG A 51 -30.76 21.32 -18.46
N ARG A 52 -30.87 22.30 -17.56
CA ARG A 52 -29.77 22.64 -16.62
C ARG A 52 -29.42 21.50 -15.68
N LEU A 53 -30.40 20.71 -15.25
CA LEU A 53 -30.17 19.50 -14.46
C LEU A 53 -29.38 18.42 -15.23
N ARG A 54 -29.67 18.23 -16.52
CA ARG A 54 -28.91 17.31 -17.37
C ARG A 54 -27.47 17.79 -17.57
N GLN A 55 -27.28 19.07 -17.86
CA GLN A 55 -25.96 19.69 -18.00
C GLN A 55 -25.14 19.59 -16.71
N ALA A 56 -25.74 19.88 -15.55
CA ALA A 56 -25.10 19.76 -14.24
C ALA A 56 -24.71 18.31 -13.91
N ARG A 57 -25.60 17.36 -14.18
CA ARG A 57 -25.34 15.93 -13.95
C ARG A 57 -24.14 15.45 -14.77
N THR A 58 -24.08 15.81 -16.06
CA THR A 58 -22.96 15.43 -16.93
C THR A 58 -21.66 16.11 -16.54
N LEU A 59 -21.69 17.40 -16.17
CA LEU A 59 -20.52 18.13 -15.67
C LEU A 59 -19.89 17.45 -14.44
N LEU A 60 -20.74 16.96 -13.53
CA LEU A 60 -20.30 16.24 -12.33
C LEU A 60 -19.90 14.78 -12.61
N GLY A 61 -19.99 14.34 -13.87
CA GLY A 61 -19.70 12.98 -14.29
C GLY A 61 -20.65 11.93 -13.72
N VAL A 62 -21.87 12.33 -13.36
CA VAL A 62 -22.86 11.46 -12.73
C VAL A 62 -23.64 10.72 -13.80
N HIS A 63 -23.72 9.39 -13.66
CA HIS A 63 -24.49 8.58 -14.61
C HIS A 63 -26.02 8.82 -14.45
N PRO A 64 -26.82 8.82 -15.52
CA PRO A 64 -28.26 9.01 -15.44
C PRO A 64 -29.01 8.03 -14.53
N GLU A 65 -28.50 6.80 -14.41
CA GLU A 65 -29.06 5.78 -13.51
C GLU A 65 -28.71 6.02 -12.02
N GLN A 66 -27.68 6.82 -11.70
CA GLN A 66 -27.35 7.19 -10.31
C GLN A 66 -28.30 8.26 -9.77
N VAL A 67 -28.61 9.27 -10.60
CA VAL A 67 -29.46 10.40 -10.22
C VAL A 67 -30.53 10.62 -11.29
N ASP A 68 -31.75 10.22 -10.95
CA ASP A 68 -32.94 10.66 -11.68
C ASP A 68 -33.20 12.13 -11.36
N VAL A 69 -33.14 12.95 -12.41
CA VAL A 69 -33.33 14.40 -12.31
C VAL A 69 -34.81 14.79 -12.38
N GLN A 70 -35.72 13.89 -12.80
CA GLN A 70 -37.15 14.20 -12.92
C GLN A 70 -37.79 14.67 -11.60
N PRO A 71 -37.55 14.01 -10.45
CA PRO A 71 -38.04 14.52 -9.17
C PRO A 71 -37.50 15.92 -8.84
N LEU A 72 -36.23 16.20 -9.18
CA LEU A 72 -35.60 17.49 -8.92
C LEU A 72 -36.23 18.61 -9.75
N VAL A 73 -36.67 18.35 -10.98
CA VAL A 73 -37.38 19.35 -11.81
C VAL A 73 -38.63 19.86 -11.09
N ALA A 74 -39.48 18.94 -10.62
CA ALA A 74 -40.73 19.31 -9.97
C ALA A 74 -40.48 20.11 -8.67
N VAL A 75 -39.46 19.71 -7.92
CA VAL A 75 -39.05 20.32 -6.65
C VAL A 75 -38.48 21.74 -6.88
N ILE A 76 -37.54 21.89 -7.83
CA ILE A 76 -36.96 23.20 -8.19
C ILE A 76 -38.05 24.12 -8.75
N ARG A 77 -38.91 23.63 -9.64
CA ARG A 77 -40.00 24.41 -10.23
C ARG A 77 -40.95 24.95 -9.17
N ARG A 78 -41.38 24.13 -8.20
CA ARG A 78 -42.24 24.57 -7.08
C ARG A 78 -41.58 25.69 -6.28
N THR A 79 -40.28 25.58 -6.04
CA THR A 79 -39.50 26.58 -5.30
C THR A 79 -39.37 27.89 -6.09
N LEU A 80 -39.10 27.82 -7.39
CA LEU A 80 -38.97 29.00 -8.27
C LEU A 80 -40.28 29.79 -8.43
N VAL A 81 -41.45 29.14 -8.25
CA VAL A 81 -42.77 29.81 -8.28
C VAL A 81 -43.01 30.67 -7.02
N HIS A 82 -42.27 30.47 -5.93
CA HIS A 82 -42.40 31.30 -4.74
C HIS A 82 -42.17 32.78 -5.08
N PRO A 83 -43.05 33.73 -4.71
CA PRO A 83 -43.01 35.12 -5.20
C PRO A 83 -41.66 35.82 -5.01
N LEU A 84 -41.01 35.58 -3.86
CA LEU A 84 -39.67 36.09 -3.59
C LEU A 84 -38.63 35.49 -4.53
N ILE A 85 -38.62 34.16 -4.71
CA ILE A 85 -37.61 33.48 -5.54
C ILE A 85 -37.82 33.87 -7.01
N ALA A 86 -39.06 33.94 -7.48
CA ALA A 86 -39.40 34.44 -8.81
C ALA A 86 -38.83 35.85 -9.06
N SER A 87 -38.88 36.74 -8.07
CA SER A 87 -38.27 38.08 -8.19
C SER A 87 -36.74 38.04 -8.23
N LEU A 88 -36.10 37.12 -7.51
CA LEU A 88 -34.65 36.95 -7.48
C LEU A 88 -34.08 36.29 -8.76
N PHE A 89 -34.94 35.62 -9.52
CA PHE A 89 -34.64 35.04 -10.83
C PHE A 89 -35.26 35.84 -11.99
N ALA A 90 -35.75 37.06 -11.74
CA ALA A 90 -36.33 37.90 -12.77
C ALA A 90 -35.27 38.36 -13.78
N ALA A 91 -35.65 38.52 -15.05
CA ALA A 91 -34.73 38.87 -16.14
C ALA A 91 -34.05 40.24 -15.96
N ASP A 92 -34.63 41.14 -15.18
CA ASP A 92 -34.11 42.46 -14.85
C ASP A 92 -33.27 42.49 -13.56
N ALA A 93 -33.11 41.37 -12.88
CA ALA A 93 -32.24 41.24 -11.71
C ALA A 93 -30.78 41.01 -12.13
N TRP A 94 -29.85 41.73 -11.50
CA TRP A 94 -28.42 41.42 -11.63
C TRP A 94 -28.07 40.30 -10.66
N ALA A 95 -27.73 39.12 -11.18
CA ALA A 95 -27.44 37.94 -10.39
C ALA A 95 -26.04 37.40 -10.70
N LEU A 96 -25.30 37.07 -9.64
CA LEU A 96 -24.04 36.35 -9.72
C LEU A 96 -24.23 34.96 -9.07
N PRO A 97 -24.28 33.87 -9.86
CA PRO A 97 -24.37 32.51 -9.34
C PRO A 97 -22.99 32.00 -8.88
N GLU A 98 -22.99 31.06 -7.92
CA GLU A 98 -21.79 30.33 -7.43
C GLU A 98 -20.60 31.25 -7.12
N GLN A 99 -20.83 32.28 -6.31
CA GLN A 99 -19.78 33.25 -6.02
C GLN A 99 -18.92 32.82 -4.85
N GLU A 100 -17.62 32.82 -5.10
CA GLU A 100 -16.61 32.73 -4.06
C GLU A 100 -16.41 34.10 -3.42
N ILE A 101 -16.25 34.12 -2.11
CA ILE A 101 -15.86 35.30 -1.36
C ILE A 101 -14.59 34.95 -0.61
N VAL A 102 -13.52 35.66 -0.92
CA VAL A 102 -12.25 35.50 -0.24
C VAL A 102 -12.25 36.42 0.98
N ILE A 103 -12.05 35.83 2.16
CA ILE A 103 -11.97 36.53 3.44
C ILE A 103 -10.51 36.51 3.89
N PRO A 104 -9.83 37.68 3.96
CA PRO A 104 -8.47 37.76 4.47
C PRO A 104 -8.38 37.32 5.94
N GLY A 105 -7.28 36.64 6.30
CA GLY A 105 -6.98 36.28 7.69
C GLY A 105 -6.71 37.52 8.55
N LYS A 106 -6.92 37.44 9.87
CA LYS A 106 -6.75 38.61 10.78
C LYS A 106 -5.28 38.96 11.03
N SER A 107 -4.36 38.07 10.69
CA SER A 107 -2.91 38.27 10.76
C SER A 107 -2.24 37.63 9.54
N ALA A 108 -0.97 37.99 9.28
CA ALA A 108 -0.18 37.38 8.20
C ALA A 108 0.00 35.85 8.36
N ALA A 109 -0.16 35.33 9.58
CA ALA A 109 -0.03 33.92 9.91
C ALA A 109 -1.37 33.15 9.83
N GLU A 110 -2.51 33.83 9.85
CA GLU A 110 -3.81 33.18 9.67
C GLU A 110 -4.11 32.99 8.17
N PRO A 111 -4.51 31.78 7.72
CA PRO A 111 -4.88 31.56 6.34
C PRO A 111 -6.13 32.38 5.99
N HIS A 112 -6.24 32.78 4.73
CA HIS A 112 -7.51 33.28 4.20
C HIS A 112 -8.55 32.15 4.23
N SER A 113 -9.82 32.51 4.37
CA SER A 113 -10.92 31.56 4.24
C SER A 113 -11.72 31.88 2.99
N LEU A 114 -12.18 30.83 2.31
CA LEU A 114 -13.06 30.92 1.16
C LEU A 114 -14.49 30.61 1.62
N VAL A 115 -15.43 31.44 1.23
CA VAL A 115 -16.86 31.18 1.43
C VAL A 115 -17.52 31.12 0.07
N ARG A 116 -18.34 30.08 -0.16
CA ARG A 116 -19.14 29.96 -1.38
C ARG A 116 -20.59 30.27 -1.08
N VAL A 117 -21.16 31.09 -1.95
CA VAL A 117 -22.53 31.55 -1.86
C VAL A 117 -23.25 31.13 -3.13
N ASP A 118 -24.39 30.45 -3.00
CA ASP A 118 -25.08 29.87 -4.16
C ASP A 118 -25.54 30.95 -5.15
N ARG A 119 -26.12 32.05 -4.65
CA ARG A 119 -26.52 33.18 -5.49
C ARG A 119 -26.54 34.52 -4.75
N LEU A 120 -25.89 35.51 -5.35
CA LEU A 120 -25.96 36.92 -4.97
C LEU A 120 -26.83 37.67 -5.98
N VAL A 121 -27.81 38.45 -5.51
CA VAL A 121 -28.75 39.17 -6.40
C VAL A 121 -28.88 40.63 -5.97
N VAL A 122 -28.86 41.54 -6.93
CA VAL A 122 -29.27 42.93 -6.78
C VAL A 122 -30.52 43.15 -7.62
N LEU A 123 -31.63 43.48 -6.95
CA LEU A 123 -32.89 43.79 -7.62
C LEU A 123 -32.87 45.23 -8.19
N PRO A 124 -33.77 45.55 -9.16
CA PRO A 124 -33.86 46.89 -9.77
C PRO A 124 -34.11 48.02 -8.77
N ASP A 125 -34.74 47.73 -7.62
CA ASP A 125 -34.95 48.66 -6.53
C ASP A 125 -33.67 48.95 -5.71
N GLY A 126 -32.56 48.29 -6.07
CA GLY A 126 -31.26 48.36 -5.44
C GLY A 126 -31.15 47.58 -4.13
N SER A 127 -32.10 46.69 -3.83
CA SER A 127 -32.00 45.78 -2.69
C SER A 127 -31.04 44.63 -2.97
N LEU A 128 -30.19 44.32 -1.98
CA LEU A 128 -29.17 43.27 -2.05
C LEU A 128 -29.67 42.01 -1.34
N TRP A 129 -29.59 40.87 -2.03
CA TRP A 129 -30.06 39.58 -1.55
C TRP A 129 -28.98 38.52 -1.65
N VAL A 130 -28.87 37.71 -0.61
CA VAL A 130 -28.13 36.44 -0.64
C VAL A 130 -29.10 35.27 -0.51
N LEU A 131 -28.94 34.29 -1.40
CA LEU A 131 -29.77 33.09 -1.46
C LEU A 131 -28.89 31.85 -1.32
N ASP A 132 -29.34 30.92 -0.48
CA ASP A 132 -28.74 29.61 -0.25
C ASP A 132 -29.81 28.52 -0.44
N PHE A 133 -29.46 27.45 -1.15
CA PHE A 133 -30.36 26.33 -1.41
C PHE A 133 -30.03 25.14 -0.52
N LYS A 134 -31.06 24.44 -0.03
CA LYS A 134 -30.92 23.20 0.74
C LYS A 134 -31.85 22.14 0.17
N LEU A 135 -31.33 20.95 -0.07
CA LEU A 135 -32.16 19.85 -0.59
C LEU A 135 -33.14 19.31 0.48
N GLY A 136 -32.74 19.21 1.76
CA GLY A 136 -33.56 18.61 2.83
C GLY A 136 -33.80 19.48 4.07
N LEU A 137 -34.52 18.92 5.06
CA LEU A 137 -34.77 19.52 6.40
C LEU A 137 -33.49 19.47 7.25
N GLY A 138 -32.49 20.29 6.92
CA GLY A 138 -31.23 20.43 7.66
C GLY A 138 -31.40 21.01 9.07
N ASP A 139 -30.28 21.23 9.77
CA ASP A 139 -30.25 22.03 10.99
C ASP A 139 -30.62 23.48 10.64
N SER A 140 -31.92 23.78 10.69
CA SER A 140 -32.44 25.10 10.36
C SER A 140 -31.77 26.23 11.15
N ALA A 141 -31.22 25.96 12.35
CA ALA A 141 -30.47 26.95 13.11
C ALA A 141 -29.07 27.17 12.53
N GLY A 142 -28.37 26.10 12.15
CA GLY A 142 -27.09 26.13 11.47
C GLY A 142 -27.15 26.81 10.10
N ASP A 143 -28.13 26.46 9.27
CA ASP A 143 -28.34 27.05 7.94
C ASP A 143 -28.63 28.55 8.04
N GLN A 144 -29.49 28.95 8.99
CA GLN A 144 -29.75 30.36 9.27
C GLN A 144 -28.51 31.09 9.79
N ALA A 145 -27.67 30.44 10.60
CA ALA A 145 -26.41 31.04 11.06
C ALA A 145 -25.43 31.25 9.91
N GLN A 146 -25.33 30.28 8.98
CA GLN A 146 -24.51 30.37 7.78
C GLN A 146 -24.94 31.56 6.90
N VAL A 147 -26.23 31.65 6.54
CA VAL A 147 -26.73 32.75 5.71
C VAL A 147 -26.63 34.11 6.42
N ARG A 148 -26.82 34.18 7.75
CA ARG A 148 -26.56 35.41 8.52
C ARG A 148 -25.11 35.86 8.43
N ASN A 149 -24.16 34.92 8.41
CA ASN A 149 -22.75 35.26 8.21
C ASN A 149 -22.52 35.83 6.80
N TYR A 150 -23.16 35.25 5.78
CA TYR A 150 -23.11 35.77 4.40
C TYR A 150 -23.71 37.18 4.31
N GLN A 151 -24.89 37.39 4.90
CA GLN A 151 -25.55 38.70 4.95
C GLN A 151 -24.66 39.76 5.60
N ARG A 152 -24.01 39.46 6.73
CA ARG A 152 -23.10 40.42 7.40
C ARG A 152 -21.91 40.77 6.52
N LEU A 153 -21.33 39.77 5.88
CA LEU A 153 -20.15 39.96 5.05
C LEU A 153 -20.48 40.81 3.82
N LEU A 154 -21.56 40.47 3.12
CA LEU A 154 -22.05 41.21 1.96
C LEU A 154 -22.56 42.61 2.33
N ALA A 155 -23.27 42.77 3.44
CA ALA A 155 -23.74 44.08 3.89
C ALA A 155 -22.57 45.05 4.15
N ASN A 156 -21.47 44.53 4.72
CA ASN A 156 -20.25 45.30 4.94
C ASN A 156 -19.51 45.62 3.62
N MET A 157 -19.41 44.65 2.70
CA MET A 157 -18.76 44.87 1.38
C MET A 157 -19.51 45.89 0.52
N PHE A 158 -20.83 45.76 0.41
CA PHE A 158 -21.65 46.65 -0.42
C PHE A 158 -22.06 47.95 0.30
N HIS A 159 -21.71 48.11 1.58
CA HIS A 159 -22.13 49.23 2.45
C HIS A 159 -23.64 49.49 2.43
N ARG A 160 -24.46 48.42 2.36
CA ARG A 160 -25.94 48.49 2.27
C ARG A 160 -26.57 47.31 3.02
N PRO A 161 -27.84 47.43 3.45
CA PRO A 161 -28.53 46.30 4.08
C PRO A 161 -28.62 45.10 3.14
N CYS A 162 -28.20 43.91 3.60
CA CYS A 162 -28.31 42.66 2.86
C CYS A 162 -29.46 41.81 3.42
N GLN A 163 -30.44 41.52 2.57
CA GLN A 163 -31.49 40.56 2.81
C GLN A 163 -30.94 39.13 2.62
N GLY A 164 -31.52 38.15 3.31
CA GLY A 164 -31.10 36.75 3.24
C GLY A 164 -32.30 35.84 3.09
N ALA A 165 -32.18 34.85 2.22
CA ALA A 165 -33.22 33.84 2.01
C ALA A 165 -32.58 32.44 1.97
N ILE A 166 -33.27 31.47 2.56
CA ILE A 166 -32.94 30.05 2.45
C ILE A 166 -34.10 29.38 1.77
N ALA A 167 -33.83 28.65 0.69
CA ALA A 167 -34.83 27.89 -0.04
C ALA A 167 -34.64 26.39 0.21
N TYR A 168 -35.60 25.78 0.90
CA TYR A 168 -35.65 24.33 1.11
C TYR A 168 -36.37 23.70 -0.08
N LEU A 169 -35.60 23.08 -0.96
CA LEU A 169 -36.09 22.59 -2.25
C LEU A 169 -37.22 21.57 -2.07
N GLU A 170 -37.04 20.54 -1.24
CA GLU A 170 -38.02 19.45 -1.03
C GLU A 170 -39.39 19.93 -0.54
N THR A 171 -39.43 20.89 0.40
CA THR A 171 -40.69 21.43 0.92
C THR A 171 -41.21 22.63 0.14
N ALA A 172 -40.37 23.21 -0.73
CA ALA A 172 -40.57 24.52 -1.36
C ALA A 172 -40.80 25.66 -0.35
N ASP A 173 -40.32 25.50 0.88
CA ASP A 173 -40.38 26.54 1.91
C ASP A 173 -39.23 27.53 1.73
N VAL A 174 -39.55 28.82 1.84
CA VAL A 174 -38.56 29.90 1.78
C VAL A 174 -38.53 30.61 3.12
N THR A 175 -37.40 30.50 3.82
CA THR A 175 -37.18 31.21 5.08
C THR A 175 -36.46 32.52 4.80
N VAL A 176 -37.14 33.64 5.04
CA VAL A 176 -36.56 34.98 4.92
C VAL A 176 -35.97 35.40 6.27
N LEU A 177 -34.73 35.87 6.23
CA LEU A 177 -34.00 36.35 7.39
C LEU A 177 -34.08 37.88 7.49
N ASN A 178 -34.11 38.39 8.71
CA ASN A 178 -34.06 39.83 8.95
C ASN A 178 -32.80 40.43 8.29
N PRO A 179 -32.91 41.60 7.63
CA PRO A 179 -31.79 42.21 6.94
C PRO A 179 -30.66 42.57 7.91
N GLN A 180 -29.42 42.29 7.54
CA GLN A 180 -28.24 42.75 8.27
C GLN A 180 -27.81 44.11 7.72
N VAL A 181 -27.63 45.08 8.62
CA VAL A 181 -27.13 46.42 8.29
C VAL A 181 -25.60 46.42 8.42
N PRO A 182 -24.86 47.15 7.57
CA PRO A 182 -23.41 47.31 7.72
C PRO A 182 -23.03 47.78 9.14
N GLY A 183 -21.95 47.23 9.69
CA GLY A 183 -21.44 47.63 11.00
C GLY A 183 -20.91 49.07 11.00
N THR A 184 -21.21 49.85 12.05
CA THR A 184 -20.62 51.18 12.25
C THR A 184 -19.13 51.04 12.57
N THR A 185 -18.29 51.15 11.55
CA THR A 185 -16.84 51.29 11.70
C THR A 185 -16.47 52.77 11.65
N ASP A 186 -15.60 53.20 12.58
CA ASP A 186 -15.27 54.60 12.83
C ASP A 186 -14.79 55.35 11.57
N GLY A 187 -15.46 56.46 11.26
CA GLY A 187 -14.80 57.73 10.90
C GLY A 187 -14.11 57.89 9.55
N SER A 188 -14.21 56.98 8.57
CA SER A 188 -13.74 57.27 7.20
C SER A 188 -14.89 57.26 6.19
N SER A 189 -15.08 58.39 5.50
CA SER A 189 -16.09 58.58 4.47
C SER A 189 -15.73 57.77 3.21
N GLN A 190 -15.90 56.44 3.23
CA GLN A 190 -15.90 55.65 2.02
C GLN A 190 -17.22 55.90 1.27
N LYS A 191 -17.10 56.40 0.02
CA LYS A 191 -18.24 56.62 -0.88
C LYS A 191 -18.98 55.29 -1.06
N LYS A 192 -20.32 55.32 -1.13
CA LYS A 192 -21.12 54.19 -1.61
C LYS A 192 -20.49 53.69 -2.91
N SER A 193 -20.03 52.43 -2.94
CA SER A 193 -19.56 51.81 -4.17
C SER A 193 -20.68 51.93 -5.20
N PRO A 194 -20.41 52.51 -6.40
CA PRO A 194 -21.41 52.54 -7.45
C PRO A 194 -21.79 51.08 -7.74
N LEU A 195 -23.08 50.76 -7.65
CA LEU A 195 -23.57 49.51 -8.23
C LEU A 195 -23.14 49.47 -9.71
N PRO A 196 -22.82 48.30 -10.28
CA PRO A 196 -22.77 48.16 -11.72
C PRO A 196 -24.06 48.80 -12.27
N GLY A 197 -23.93 49.70 -13.23
CA GLY A 197 -25.11 50.34 -13.81
C GLY A 197 -26.05 49.25 -14.30
N LEU A 198 -27.26 49.18 -13.76
CA LEU A 198 -28.38 48.39 -14.27
C LEU A 198 -28.87 48.96 -15.62
N SER A 199 -27.94 49.28 -16.54
CA SER A 199 -28.28 49.39 -17.95
C SER A 199 -28.26 47.97 -18.49
N ALA A 200 -29.44 47.51 -18.90
CA ALA A 200 -29.59 46.35 -19.75
C ALA A 200 -28.44 46.31 -20.78
N GLN A 201 -27.89 45.11 -20.95
CA GLN A 201 -26.96 44.76 -21.98
C GLN A 201 -27.42 45.31 -23.34
N ASP A 202 -26.87 46.46 -23.76
CA ASP A 202 -26.64 46.72 -25.17
C ASP A 202 -25.36 45.95 -25.55
N HIS A 203 -25.45 44.61 -25.58
CA HIS A 203 -24.53 43.78 -26.37
C HIS A 203 -24.93 43.92 -27.85
N ASN A 204 -24.83 45.15 -28.36
CA ASN A 204 -24.82 45.47 -29.77
C ASN A 204 -23.70 46.50 -29.98
N SER A 205 -22.52 46.23 -29.43
CA SER A 205 -21.30 46.77 -30.02
C SER A 205 -21.08 45.98 -31.30
N GLU A 206 -21.22 46.64 -32.45
CA GLU A 206 -20.71 46.15 -33.72
C GLU A 206 -19.33 45.51 -33.47
N ASN A 207 -19.22 44.24 -33.84
CA ASN A 207 -18.06 43.38 -33.64
C ASN A 207 -16.91 43.93 -34.48
N ILE A 208 -16.27 45.02 -34.02
CA ILE A 208 -15.01 45.49 -34.57
C ILE A 208 -13.97 44.51 -34.02
N PRO A 209 -13.34 43.67 -34.86
CA PRO A 209 -12.34 42.74 -34.38
C PRO A 209 -11.21 43.52 -33.72
N GLU A 210 -11.10 43.42 -32.39
CA GLU A 210 -9.91 43.88 -31.69
C GLU A 210 -8.69 43.14 -32.26
N PRO A 211 -7.54 43.81 -32.45
CA PRO A 211 -6.36 43.15 -32.96
C PRO A 211 -5.96 41.99 -32.04
N ILE A 212 -5.67 40.84 -32.64
CA ILE A 212 -5.26 39.62 -31.91
C ILE A 212 -4.08 39.98 -30.99
N THR A 213 -4.25 39.75 -29.69
CA THR A 213 -3.23 40.13 -28.70
C THR A 213 -1.94 39.31 -28.88
N PRO A 214 -0.75 39.93 -28.73
CA PRO A 214 0.52 39.20 -28.77
C PRO A 214 0.61 38.23 -27.58
N ILE A 215 1.34 37.13 -27.77
CA ILE A 215 1.61 36.18 -26.68
C ILE A 215 2.72 36.77 -25.81
N ARG A 216 2.43 36.96 -24.53
CA ARG A 216 3.41 37.48 -23.56
C ARG A 216 4.27 36.33 -23.06
N VAL A 217 5.59 36.45 -23.20
CA VAL A 217 6.54 35.41 -22.83
C VAL A 217 7.44 35.90 -21.70
N PHE A 218 7.36 35.22 -20.55
CA PHE A 218 8.11 35.51 -19.34
C PHE A 218 9.22 34.48 -19.11
N PRO A 219 10.34 34.86 -18.45
CA PRO A 219 11.43 33.92 -18.19
C PRO A 219 11.05 32.84 -17.16
N LEU A 220 11.78 31.71 -17.14
CA LEU A 220 11.48 30.58 -16.26
C LEU A 220 11.47 30.92 -14.76
N GLN A 221 12.29 31.87 -14.32
CA GLN A 221 12.36 32.33 -12.93
C GLN A 221 11.22 33.27 -12.51
N ALA A 222 10.39 33.76 -13.42
CA ALA A 222 9.34 34.71 -13.10
C ALA A 222 8.22 34.09 -12.24
N ASP A 223 7.71 34.83 -11.25
CA ASP A 223 6.51 34.44 -10.53
C ASP A 223 5.27 34.91 -11.30
N LEU A 224 4.77 34.06 -12.21
CA LEU A 224 3.59 34.37 -13.02
C LEU A 224 2.34 34.68 -12.18
N ILE A 225 2.20 34.10 -10.99
CA ILE A 225 1.06 34.36 -10.11
C ILE A 225 1.16 35.75 -9.50
N ALA A 226 2.36 36.20 -9.12
CA ALA A 226 2.59 37.57 -8.69
C ALA A 226 2.34 38.58 -9.82
N LEU A 227 2.80 38.29 -11.03
CA LEU A 227 2.57 39.15 -12.21
C LEU A 227 1.08 39.24 -12.57
N LEU A 228 0.36 38.13 -12.48
CA LEU A 228 -1.07 38.09 -12.73
C LEU A 228 -1.84 38.86 -11.65
N HIS A 229 -1.45 38.68 -10.39
CA HIS A 229 -1.96 39.46 -9.27
C HIS A 229 -1.82 40.97 -9.53
N ASP A 230 -0.63 41.44 -9.94
CA ASP A 230 -0.38 42.85 -10.19
C ASP A 230 -1.20 43.38 -11.37
N ALA A 231 -1.33 42.60 -12.45
CA ALA A 231 -2.14 42.96 -13.61
C ALA A 231 -3.64 43.06 -13.28
N ILE A 232 -4.17 42.15 -12.46
CA ILE A 232 -5.57 42.16 -12.02
C ILE A 232 -5.82 43.36 -11.10
N LEU A 233 -4.92 43.63 -10.15
CA LEU A 233 -5.03 44.81 -9.29
C LEU A 233 -4.96 46.11 -10.09
N GLU A 234 -4.08 46.22 -11.08
CA GLU A 234 -4.00 47.42 -11.91
C GLU A 234 -5.29 47.65 -12.71
N ARG A 235 -5.83 46.58 -13.32
CA ARG A 235 -7.06 46.64 -14.13
C ARG A 235 -8.30 47.02 -13.32
N THR A 236 -8.35 46.62 -12.06
CA THR A 236 -9.53 46.82 -11.21
C THR A 236 -9.49 48.13 -10.40
N LYS A 237 -8.51 49.01 -10.61
CA LYS A 237 -8.54 50.35 -10.02
C LYS A 237 -9.70 51.16 -10.62
N PRO A 238 -10.60 51.77 -9.81
CA PRO A 238 -10.48 52.03 -8.37
C PRO A 238 -11.21 51.06 -7.41
N ASP A 239 -11.93 50.03 -7.88
CA ASP A 239 -12.72 49.12 -7.04
C ASP A 239 -12.25 47.66 -7.13
N HIS A 240 -11.48 47.24 -6.11
CA HIS A 240 -10.95 45.87 -6.00
C HIS A 240 -11.93 44.87 -5.36
N GLN A 241 -13.02 45.31 -4.73
CA GLN A 241 -13.95 44.38 -4.07
C GLN A 241 -14.91 43.72 -5.04
N LEU A 242 -15.31 44.46 -6.08
CA LEU A 242 -16.29 44.03 -7.09
C LEU A 242 -15.71 43.97 -8.51
N GLY A 243 -14.69 44.76 -8.84
CA GLY A 243 -14.20 44.88 -10.21
C GLY A 243 -13.55 43.61 -10.82
N MET A 244 -13.43 42.53 -10.04
CA MET A 244 -12.85 41.26 -10.47
C MET A 244 -13.88 40.21 -10.89
N THR A 245 -15.19 40.43 -10.66
CA THR A 245 -16.23 39.41 -10.91
C THR A 245 -16.32 38.95 -12.35
N ASP A 246 -16.02 39.86 -13.28
CA ASP A 246 -16.13 39.62 -14.72
C ASP A 246 -14.79 39.12 -15.32
N ILE A 247 -13.76 38.96 -14.48
CA ILE A 247 -12.44 38.49 -14.90
C ILE A 247 -12.39 36.97 -14.80
N GLN A 248 -11.93 36.32 -15.87
CA GLN A 248 -11.70 34.90 -15.93
C GLN A 248 -10.20 34.58 -16.05
N VAL A 249 -9.76 33.55 -15.32
CA VAL A 249 -8.40 33.02 -15.41
C VAL A 249 -8.44 31.52 -15.64
N ILE A 250 -7.77 31.05 -16.69
CA ILE A 250 -7.64 29.63 -17.02
C ILE A 250 -6.19 29.19 -16.77
N PHE A 251 -6.04 28.18 -15.92
CA PHE A 251 -4.77 27.58 -15.51
C PHE A 251 -4.63 26.13 -16.00
N PRO A 252 -3.43 25.52 -15.98
CA PRO A 252 -3.26 24.10 -16.31
C PRO A 252 -3.95 23.16 -15.32
N HIS A 253 -4.17 23.59 -14.07
CA HIS A 253 -4.90 22.85 -13.03
C HIS A 253 -5.49 23.84 -12.01
N ARG A 254 -6.32 23.37 -11.06
CA ARG A 254 -7.09 24.23 -10.14
C ARG A 254 -6.25 25.01 -9.12
N ARG A 255 -5.10 24.47 -8.72
CA ARG A 255 -4.32 24.95 -7.57
C ARG A 255 -3.71 26.35 -7.68
N PRO A 256 -3.23 26.85 -8.83
CA PRO A 256 -2.69 28.20 -8.94
C PRO A 256 -3.71 29.29 -8.59
N GLY A 257 -5.02 29.01 -8.78
CA GLY A 257 -6.10 29.88 -8.33
C GLY A 257 -6.08 30.12 -6.81
N ILE A 258 -5.80 29.09 -6.01
CA ILE A 258 -5.69 29.20 -4.54
C ILE A 258 -4.55 30.15 -4.16
N PHE A 259 -3.39 30.05 -4.83
CA PHE A 259 -2.25 30.95 -4.58
C PHE A 259 -2.53 32.39 -5.04
N LEU A 260 -3.27 32.57 -6.14
CA LEU A 260 -3.71 33.87 -6.60
C LEU A 260 -4.67 34.51 -5.57
N HIS A 261 -5.67 33.76 -5.09
CA HIS A 261 -6.59 34.21 -4.05
C HIS A 261 -5.85 34.60 -2.77
N GLN A 262 -4.88 33.79 -2.34
CA GLN A 262 -4.06 34.08 -1.16
C GLN A 262 -3.28 35.39 -1.31
N ARG A 263 -2.69 35.66 -2.48
CA ARG A 263 -1.97 36.90 -2.74
C ARG A 263 -2.90 38.11 -2.78
N LEU A 264 -4.03 38.00 -3.49
CA LEU A 264 -5.04 39.05 -3.54
C LEU A 264 -5.57 39.38 -2.14
N ALA A 265 -5.84 38.36 -1.31
CA ALA A 265 -6.28 38.54 0.07
C ALA A 265 -5.30 39.33 0.92
N ARG A 266 -3.98 39.07 0.78
CA ARG A 266 -2.94 39.79 1.51
C ARG A 266 -2.83 41.26 1.07
N SER A 267 -3.00 41.55 -0.22
CA SER A 267 -2.88 42.89 -0.76
C SER A 267 -4.13 43.76 -0.55
N ILE A 268 -5.32 43.15 -0.66
CA ILE A 268 -6.61 43.85 -0.52
C ILE A 268 -6.96 44.05 0.96
N GLY A 269 -6.69 43.06 1.83
CA GLY A 269 -6.86 43.16 3.29
C GLY A 269 -8.31 43.22 3.79
N VAL A 270 -9.30 43.26 2.89
CA VAL A 270 -10.74 43.20 3.18
C VAL A 270 -11.43 42.14 2.31
N PRO A 271 -12.62 41.62 2.69
CA PRO A 271 -13.34 40.64 1.88
C PRO A 271 -13.66 41.14 0.47
N PHE A 272 -13.53 40.28 -0.54
CA PHE A 272 -13.73 40.62 -1.95
C PHE A 272 -14.25 39.42 -2.76
N LEU A 273 -14.84 39.71 -3.92
CA LEU A 273 -15.19 38.72 -4.94
C LEU A 273 -13.97 38.50 -5.85
N PRO A 274 -13.35 37.30 -5.88
CA PRO A 274 -12.15 37.04 -6.66
C PRO A 274 -12.47 36.85 -8.15
N PRO A 275 -11.45 36.88 -9.03
CA PRO A 275 -11.59 36.45 -10.42
C PRO A 275 -11.97 34.98 -10.50
N ARG A 276 -12.71 34.60 -11.53
CA ARG A 276 -13.14 33.23 -11.75
C ARG A 276 -11.97 32.38 -12.26
N CYS A 277 -11.40 31.58 -11.37
CA CYS A 277 -10.28 30.69 -11.68
C CYS A 277 -10.76 29.29 -12.05
N LEU A 278 -10.43 28.82 -13.25
CA LEU A 278 -10.76 27.47 -13.74
C LEU A 278 -9.49 26.74 -14.21
N SER A 279 -9.48 25.41 -14.12
CA SER A 279 -8.50 24.65 -14.90
C SER A 279 -8.93 24.56 -16.36
N LEU A 280 -7.98 24.32 -17.26
CA LEU A 280 -8.27 24.12 -18.68
C LEU A 280 -9.26 22.96 -18.86
N GLU A 281 -9.04 21.84 -18.18
CA GLU A 281 -9.93 20.67 -18.24
C GLU A 281 -11.35 21.00 -17.75
N ASP A 282 -11.49 21.69 -16.60
CA ASP A 282 -12.81 22.09 -16.08
C ASP A 282 -13.52 23.06 -17.02
N TRP A 283 -12.77 23.97 -17.63
CA TRP A 283 -13.32 24.91 -18.58
C TRP A 283 -13.80 24.21 -19.85
N ILE A 284 -12.98 23.34 -20.43
CA ILE A 284 -13.34 22.55 -21.63
C ILE A 284 -14.58 21.71 -21.37
N LEU A 285 -14.58 20.96 -20.26
CA LEU A 285 -15.72 20.11 -19.88
C LEU A 285 -16.99 20.96 -19.69
N ARG A 286 -16.87 22.11 -19.01
CA ARG A 286 -17.99 23.02 -18.81
C ARG A 286 -18.53 23.55 -20.12
N GLN A 287 -17.68 23.99 -21.05
CA GLN A 287 -18.14 24.48 -22.35
C GLN A 287 -18.85 23.39 -23.14
N ALA A 288 -18.26 22.19 -23.18
CA ALA A 288 -18.86 21.10 -23.93
C ALA A 288 -20.20 20.64 -23.35
N CYS A 289 -20.35 20.63 -22.01
CA CYS A 289 -21.63 20.33 -21.38
C CYS A 289 -22.69 21.42 -21.64
N LEU A 290 -22.29 22.70 -21.66
CA LEU A 290 -23.23 23.80 -21.88
C LEU A 290 -23.66 23.95 -23.36
N ALA A 291 -22.85 23.45 -24.30
CA ALA A 291 -23.15 23.48 -25.73
C ALA A 291 -24.28 22.53 -26.15
N SER A 292 -24.69 21.58 -25.30
CA SER A 292 -25.76 20.62 -25.58
C SER A 292 -26.91 20.76 -24.59
N ASP A 293 -28.15 20.69 -25.07
CA ASP A 293 -29.35 20.62 -24.22
C ASP A 293 -29.45 19.28 -23.45
N ASP A 294 -28.83 18.21 -23.98
CA ASP A 294 -28.79 16.88 -23.37
C ASP A 294 -27.39 16.27 -23.54
N PRO A 295 -26.40 16.73 -22.76
CA PRO A 295 -25.03 16.28 -22.94
C PRO A 295 -24.88 14.81 -22.50
N PRO A 296 -24.22 13.97 -23.31
CA PRO A 296 -24.07 12.54 -23.05
C PRO A 296 -23.28 12.26 -21.78
N ALA A 297 -23.58 11.15 -21.09
CA ALA A 297 -22.91 10.79 -19.84
C ALA A 297 -21.49 10.23 -20.09
N PRO A 298 -20.51 10.44 -19.20
CA PRO A 298 -19.18 9.89 -19.40
C PRO A 298 -19.19 8.35 -19.26
N ALA A 299 -18.62 7.66 -20.25
CA ALA A 299 -18.43 6.22 -20.23
C ALA A 299 -17.23 5.85 -19.35
N SER A 300 -17.41 4.89 -18.43
CA SER A 300 -16.29 4.36 -17.65
C SER A 300 -15.33 3.58 -18.54
N LEU A 301 -14.09 3.36 -18.09
CA LEU A 301 -13.13 2.53 -18.83
C LEU A 301 -13.64 1.09 -19.08
N LEU A 302 -14.50 0.57 -18.20
CA LEU A 302 -15.15 -0.73 -18.41
C LEU A 302 -16.18 -0.67 -19.54
N ASP A 303 -16.96 0.40 -19.61
CA ASP A 303 -17.95 0.60 -20.66
C ASP A 303 -17.27 0.76 -22.02
N GLN A 304 -16.21 1.56 -22.06
CA GLN A 304 -15.41 1.75 -23.28
C GLN A 304 -14.81 0.42 -23.75
N ALA A 305 -14.17 -0.35 -22.85
CA ALA A 305 -13.60 -1.65 -23.21
C ALA A 305 -14.67 -2.67 -23.63
N TRP A 306 -15.85 -2.63 -23.02
CA TRP A 306 -16.98 -3.48 -23.38
C TRP A 306 -17.54 -3.15 -24.76
N LEU A 307 -17.71 -1.86 -25.09
CA LEU A 307 -18.13 -1.45 -26.43
C LEU A 307 -17.13 -1.93 -27.49
N LEU A 308 -15.83 -1.77 -27.25
CA LEU A 308 -14.79 -2.27 -28.14
C LEU A 308 -14.81 -3.80 -28.27
N HIS A 309 -15.15 -4.52 -27.22
CA HIS A 309 -15.34 -5.97 -27.26
C HIS A 309 -16.53 -6.35 -28.15
N THR A 310 -17.65 -5.63 -28.05
CA THR A 310 -18.82 -5.88 -28.91
C THR A 310 -18.54 -5.57 -30.39
N ILE A 311 -17.76 -4.53 -30.69
CA ILE A 311 -17.33 -4.18 -32.05
C ILE A 311 -16.45 -5.28 -32.62
N HIS A 312 -15.50 -5.78 -31.83
CA HIS A 312 -14.62 -6.88 -32.21
C HIS A 312 -15.38 -8.18 -32.57
N GLN A 313 -16.61 -8.36 -32.09
CA GLN A 313 -17.45 -9.52 -32.39
C GLN A 313 -18.35 -9.34 -33.64
N MET A 314 -18.35 -8.19 -34.31
CA MET A 314 -19.25 -7.92 -35.44
C MET A 314 -18.86 -8.66 -36.74
N PRO A 315 -19.80 -8.99 -37.65
CA PRO A 315 -19.50 -9.53 -38.99
C PRO A 315 -18.72 -8.53 -39.86
N GLY A 316 -17.84 -9.01 -40.75
CA GLY A 316 -16.93 -8.16 -41.56
C GLY A 316 -15.57 -7.86 -40.90
N PHE A 317 -15.47 -8.12 -39.61
CA PHE A 317 -14.23 -8.17 -38.83
C PHE A 317 -13.64 -9.62 -38.84
N GLU A 318 -14.35 -10.60 -39.43
CA GLU A 318 -14.20 -12.07 -39.43
C GLU A 318 -12.83 -12.75 -39.63
N HIS A 319 -11.72 -12.06 -39.94
CA HIS A 319 -10.38 -12.67 -39.81
C HIS A 319 -10.04 -13.03 -38.34
N PHE A 320 -10.83 -12.54 -37.38
CA PHE A 320 -10.75 -12.83 -35.94
C PHE A 320 -10.91 -14.31 -35.53
N ALA A 321 -11.34 -15.20 -36.44
CA ALA A 321 -11.63 -16.62 -36.13
C ALA A 321 -10.55 -17.62 -36.60
N ALA A 322 -9.39 -17.17 -37.08
CA ALA A 322 -8.25 -18.07 -37.31
C ALA A 322 -7.47 -18.40 -36.01
N GLY A 323 -7.75 -17.68 -34.92
CA GLY A 323 -7.31 -17.97 -33.55
C GLY A 323 -8.39 -18.69 -32.73
N LYS A 324 -7.98 -19.43 -31.70
CA LYS A 324 -8.87 -20.26 -30.86
C LYS A 324 -10.04 -19.42 -30.29
N GLU A 325 -11.26 -19.96 -30.32
CA GLU A 325 -12.51 -19.37 -29.76
C GLU A 325 -12.36 -18.78 -28.34
N GLU A 326 -11.36 -19.21 -27.57
CA GLU A 326 -11.07 -18.72 -26.22
C GLU A 326 -10.66 -17.24 -26.17
N ASP A 327 -10.02 -16.68 -27.21
CA ASP A 327 -9.49 -15.30 -27.19
C ASP A 327 -10.58 -14.24 -27.38
N ALA A 328 -11.76 -14.62 -27.89
CA ALA A 328 -12.93 -13.77 -28.02
C ALA A 328 -13.70 -13.54 -26.70
N THR A 329 -13.27 -14.18 -25.61
CA THR A 329 -13.94 -14.06 -24.30
C THR A 329 -13.64 -12.73 -23.62
N TRP A 330 -14.63 -12.16 -22.93
CA TRP A 330 -14.55 -10.84 -22.29
C TRP A 330 -13.30 -10.64 -21.42
N HIS A 331 -12.99 -11.60 -20.54
CA HIS A 331 -11.85 -11.50 -19.63
C HIS A 331 -10.48 -11.48 -20.32
N ARG A 332 -10.33 -12.12 -21.48
CA ARG A 332 -9.07 -12.09 -22.26
C ARG A 332 -8.95 -10.82 -23.09
N PHE A 333 -10.06 -10.30 -23.58
CA PHE A 333 -10.09 -9.07 -24.37
C PHE A 333 -9.93 -7.80 -23.52
N LEU A 334 -10.47 -7.76 -22.30
CA LEU A 334 -10.49 -6.54 -21.47
C LEU A 334 -9.15 -5.79 -21.39
N PRO A 335 -7.98 -6.42 -21.14
CA PRO A 335 -6.70 -5.70 -21.15
C PRO A 335 -6.38 -5.01 -22.49
N TRP A 336 -6.80 -5.59 -23.61
CA TRP A 336 -6.68 -5.01 -24.94
C TRP A 336 -7.69 -3.89 -25.16
N GLY A 337 -8.96 -4.09 -24.77
CA GLY A 337 -10.00 -3.06 -24.82
C GLY A 337 -9.61 -1.80 -24.06
N VAL A 338 -9.04 -1.92 -22.86
CA VAL A 338 -8.55 -0.76 -22.07
C VAL A 338 -7.37 -0.07 -22.75
N ARG A 339 -6.44 -0.81 -23.37
CA ARG A 339 -5.32 -0.21 -24.11
C ARG A 339 -5.81 0.52 -25.36
N LEU A 340 -6.76 -0.07 -26.08
CA LEU A 340 -7.33 0.49 -27.28
C LEU A 340 -8.15 1.74 -26.98
N ALA A 341 -8.97 1.73 -25.92
CA ALA A 341 -9.69 2.91 -25.45
C ALA A 341 -8.77 4.11 -25.20
N LYS A 342 -7.57 3.87 -24.64
CA LYS A 342 -6.55 4.93 -24.47
C LYS A 342 -5.97 5.44 -25.79
N VAL A 343 -5.79 4.57 -26.78
CA VAL A 343 -5.34 4.98 -28.12
C VAL A 343 -6.40 5.85 -28.79
N LEU A 344 -7.67 5.45 -28.70
CA LEU A 344 -8.79 6.26 -29.24
C LEU A 344 -8.92 7.60 -28.52
N ASP A 345 -8.77 7.65 -27.19
CA ASP A 345 -8.76 8.90 -26.42
C ASP A 345 -7.60 9.82 -26.86
N GLU A 346 -6.41 9.27 -27.15
CA GLU A 346 -5.27 10.03 -27.66
C GLU A 346 -5.52 10.58 -29.08
N LEU A 347 -6.11 9.78 -29.97
CA LEU A 347 -6.51 10.21 -31.32
C LEU A 347 -7.54 11.34 -31.27
N ASP A 348 -8.55 11.23 -30.41
CA ASP A 348 -9.59 12.24 -30.25
C ASP A 348 -9.01 13.57 -29.69
N ARG A 349 -8.06 13.51 -28.75
CA ARG A 349 -7.34 14.69 -28.24
C ARG A 349 -6.51 15.39 -29.31
N GLU A 350 -5.90 14.62 -30.19
CA GLU A 350 -5.09 15.13 -31.30
C GLU A 350 -5.91 15.45 -32.56
N LEU A 351 -7.25 15.36 -32.49
CA LEU A 351 -8.16 15.60 -33.62
C LEU A 351 -7.79 14.75 -34.85
N VAL A 352 -7.42 13.49 -34.63
CA VAL A 352 -7.01 12.54 -35.66
C VAL A 352 -8.13 11.55 -35.94
N THR A 353 -8.57 11.49 -37.20
CA THR A 353 -9.34 10.36 -37.71
C THR A 353 -8.36 9.28 -38.15
N ALA A 354 -8.41 8.11 -37.53
CA ALA A 354 -7.51 7.00 -37.83
C ALA A 354 -7.79 6.41 -39.21
N GLU A 355 -6.72 6.07 -39.94
CA GLU A 355 -6.80 5.25 -41.14
C GLU A 355 -6.52 3.77 -40.78
N ASN A 356 -7.00 2.86 -41.64
CA ASN A 356 -6.73 1.44 -41.51
C ASN A 356 -5.26 1.12 -41.84
N VAL A 357 -4.56 0.43 -40.96
CA VAL A 357 -3.12 0.14 -41.12
C VAL A 357 -2.91 -1.07 -42.05
N SER A 358 -2.47 -0.85 -43.29
CA SER A 358 -2.39 -1.92 -44.30
C SER A 358 -1.38 -3.03 -43.99
N HIS A 359 -0.30 -2.70 -43.28
CA HIS A 359 0.78 -3.64 -42.90
C HIS A 359 1.16 -3.42 -41.43
N PRO A 360 0.41 -3.99 -40.47
CA PRO A 360 0.80 -3.97 -39.07
C PRO A 360 2.14 -4.72 -38.88
N PRO A 361 2.97 -4.33 -37.90
CA PRO A 361 4.23 -5.02 -37.64
C PRO A 361 4.06 -6.53 -37.37
N ASP A 362 4.90 -7.36 -38.01
CA ASP A 362 4.83 -8.83 -37.97
C ASP A 362 5.08 -9.42 -36.56
N ASP A 363 5.69 -8.65 -35.65
CA ASP A 363 6.06 -9.05 -34.30
C ASP A 363 4.94 -8.83 -33.26
N LEU A 364 3.80 -8.26 -33.67
CA LEU A 364 2.67 -8.03 -32.80
C LEU A 364 1.85 -9.30 -32.54
N PRO A 365 1.22 -9.43 -31.35
CA PRO A 365 0.19 -10.44 -31.12
C PRO A 365 -0.92 -10.31 -32.18
N SER A 366 -1.47 -11.44 -32.65
CA SER A 366 -2.48 -11.46 -33.72
C SER A 366 -3.64 -10.48 -33.47
N LEU A 367 -4.19 -10.50 -32.25
CA LEU A 367 -5.26 -9.59 -31.85
C LEU A 367 -4.86 -8.11 -31.99
N ALA A 368 -3.60 -7.76 -31.72
CA ALA A 368 -3.12 -6.39 -31.85
C ALA A 368 -2.97 -5.96 -33.31
N ALA A 369 -2.41 -6.85 -34.14
CA ALA A 369 -2.26 -6.62 -35.58
C ALA A 369 -3.63 -6.41 -36.25
N ASP A 370 -4.62 -7.22 -35.89
CA ASP A 370 -5.97 -7.14 -36.47
C ASP A 370 -6.72 -5.87 -36.04
N LEU A 371 -6.61 -5.47 -34.77
CA LEU A 371 -7.19 -4.21 -34.28
C LEU A 371 -6.57 -2.99 -34.98
N LEU A 372 -5.27 -3.02 -35.25
CA LEU A 372 -4.58 -1.96 -36.00
C LEU A 372 -4.98 -1.93 -37.48
N ALA A 373 -5.15 -3.10 -38.09
CA ALA A 373 -5.56 -3.21 -39.50
C ALA A 373 -6.91 -2.55 -39.78
N ASN A 374 -7.79 -2.47 -38.78
CA ASN A 374 -9.13 -1.89 -38.91
C ASN A 374 -9.34 -0.67 -37.98
N LEU A 375 -8.27 0.02 -37.59
CA LEU A 375 -8.34 1.05 -36.55
C LEU A 375 -9.33 2.19 -36.86
N GLY A 376 -9.45 2.61 -38.12
CA GLY A 376 -10.38 3.66 -38.55
C GLY A 376 -11.84 3.22 -38.46
N ASP A 377 -12.13 2.00 -38.89
CA ASP A 377 -13.47 1.42 -38.78
C ASP A 377 -13.86 1.21 -37.31
N VAL A 378 -12.91 0.77 -36.48
CA VAL A 378 -13.11 0.61 -35.02
C VAL A 378 -13.38 1.96 -34.36
N GLN A 379 -12.63 3.02 -34.67
CA GLN A 379 -12.88 4.36 -34.12
C GLN A 379 -14.29 4.84 -34.48
N THR A 380 -14.69 4.69 -35.74
CA THR A 380 -16.01 5.10 -36.23
C THR A 380 -17.15 4.36 -35.51
N GLN A 381 -17.04 3.03 -35.41
CA GLN A 381 -18.03 2.21 -34.70
C GLN A 381 -18.05 2.48 -33.20
N PHE A 382 -16.90 2.80 -32.61
CA PHE A 382 -16.81 3.15 -31.19
C PHE A 382 -17.54 4.44 -30.87
N HIS A 383 -17.31 5.50 -31.66
CA HIS A 383 -18.05 6.77 -31.52
C HIS A 383 -19.55 6.61 -31.78
N ALA A 384 -19.94 5.82 -32.78
CA ALA A 384 -21.34 5.50 -33.03
C ALA A 384 -21.98 4.76 -31.84
N GLY A 385 -21.29 3.75 -31.30
CA GLY A 385 -21.78 2.96 -30.16
C GLY A 385 -21.91 3.76 -28.86
N LEU A 386 -21.03 4.76 -28.66
CA LEU A 386 -21.15 5.75 -27.58
C LEU A 386 -22.39 6.63 -27.79
N ALA A 387 -22.55 7.23 -28.97
CA ALA A 387 -23.67 8.11 -29.29
C ALA A 387 -25.04 7.41 -29.17
N GLU A 388 -25.17 6.17 -29.66
CA GLU A 388 -26.40 5.36 -29.54
C GLU A 388 -26.86 5.16 -28.09
N ARG A 389 -25.91 5.14 -27.14
CA ARG A 389 -26.16 4.94 -25.71
C ARG A 389 -26.20 6.25 -24.93
N ASN A 390 -26.13 7.39 -25.63
CA ASN A 390 -25.98 8.71 -25.03
C ASN A 390 -24.78 8.78 -24.06
N LEU A 391 -23.67 8.16 -24.46
CA LEU A 391 -22.40 8.13 -23.73
C LEU A 391 -21.32 8.91 -24.49
N THR A 392 -20.29 9.36 -23.80
CA THR A 392 -19.11 10.02 -24.40
C THR A 392 -17.83 9.75 -23.60
N THR A 393 -16.69 10.16 -24.15
CA THR A 393 -15.42 10.28 -23.41
C THR A 393 -15.06 11.76 -23.31
N SER A 394 -14.22 12.14 -22.33
CA SER A 394 -13.80 13.53 -22.17
C SER A 394 -13.10 14.07 -23.42
N ALA A 395 -12.27 13.26 -24.09
CA ALA A 395 -11.61 13.63 -25.33
C ALA A 395 -12.59 13.79 -26.50
N ASN A 396 -13.52 12.84 -26.66
CA ASN A 396 -14.54 12.89 -27.72
C ASN A 396 -15.43 14.13 -27.56
N LEU A 397 -15.88 14.39 -26.33
CA LEU A 397 -16.67 15.57 -26.00
C LEU A 397 -15.90 16.88 -26.26
N ALA A 398 -14.63 16.95 -25.87
CA ALA A 398 -13.78 18.12 -26.13
C ALA A 398 -13.52 18.36 -27.63
N SER A 399 -13.39 17.28 -28.41
CA SER A 399 -13.14 17.36 -29.86
C SER A 399 -14.32 17.91 -30.68
N GLN A 400 -15.53 17.91 -30.09
CA GLN A 400 -16.78 18.32 -30.72
C GLN A 400 -17.24 19.73 -30.34
N ILE A 401 -16.46 20.46 -29.53
CA ILE A 401 -16.82 21.83 -29.12
C ILE A 401 -16.85 22.74 -30.35
N ASP A 402 -17.95 23.49 -30.49
CA ASP A 402 -18.07 24.55 -31.49
C ASP A 402 -17.12 25.71 -31.12
N LEU A 403 -16.08 25.89 -31.94
CA LEU A 403 -15.08 26.93 -31.74
C LEU A 403 -15.65 28.33 -31.90
N ASP A 404 -16.70 28.50 -32.71
CA ASP A 404 -17.32 29.79 -32.99
C ASP A 404 -18.22 30.25 -31.82
N ALA A 405 -18.71 29.31 -31.01
CA ALA A 405 -19.50 29.59 -29.81
C ALA A 405 -18.65 29.92 -28.56
N CYS A 406 -17.32 29.88 -28.66
CA CYS A 406 -16.40 30.12 -27.54
C CYS A 406 -16.22 31.63 -27.25
N GLU A 407 -17.24 32.27 -26.67
CA GLU A 407 -17.18 33.68 -26.30
C GLU A 407 -16.46 33.93 -24.96
N THR A 408 -15.81 35.08 -24.86
CA THR A 408 -15.26 35.57 -23.59
C THR A 408 -16.31 36.45 -22.91
N SER A 409 -16.79 36.03 -21.73
CA SER A 409 -17.77 36.80 -20.93
C SER A 409 -17.17 38.06 -20.27
N GLY A 410 -15.89 38.31 -20.49
CA GLY A 410 -15.12 39.40 -19.91
C GLY A 410 -13.61 39.17 -20.08
N PRO A 411 -12.78 39.97 -19.40
CA PRO A 411 -11.34 39.84 -19.44
C PRO A 411 -10.83 38.42 -19.13
N THR A 412 -10.18 37.78 -20.09
CA THR A 412 -9.76 36.38 -19.95
C THR A 412 -8.23 36.26 -20.02
N TYR A 413 -7.63 35.58 -19.04
CA TYR A 413 -6.19 35.29 -18.95
C TYR A 413 -5.94 33.78 -19.04
N LEU A 414 -5.06 33.39 -19.96
CA LEU A 414 -4.61 32.00 -20.15
C LEU A 414 -3.16 31.92 -19.67
N CYS A 415 -2.91 31.32 -18.51
CA CYS A 415 -1.61 31.42 -17.85
C CYS A 415 -0.93 30.07 -17.68
N GLY A 416 0.32 29.93 -18.13
CA GLY A 416 1.18 28.79 -17.80
C GLY A 416 0.87 27.48 -18.54
N LEU A 417 0.06 27.54 -19.59
CA LEU A 417 -0.24 26.40 -20.46
C LEU A 417 1.01 26.00 -21.26
N PHE A 418 1.29 24.69 -21.31
CA PHE A 418 2.43 24.11 -22.01
C PHE A 418 2.01 22.77 -22.63
N ALA A 419 2.57 22.44 -23.82
CA ALA A 419 2.31 21.20 -24.55
C ALA A 419 0.82 20.88 -24.73
N LEU A 420 0.09 21.81 -25.35
CA LEU A 420 -1.32 21.65 -25.68
C LEU A 420 -1.51 20.52 -26.69
N THR A 421 -2.58 19.73 -26.52
CA THR A 421 -3.09 18.85 -27.58
C THR A 421 -3.68 19.67 -28.73
N ARG A 422 -3.98 19.07 -29.87
CA ARG A 422 -4.63 19.83 -30.98
C ARG A 422 -6.01 20.35 -30.61
N SER A 423 -6.81 19.57 -29.88
CA SER A 423 -8.13 20.02 -29.41
C SER A 423 -8.00 21.21 -28.47
N GLU A 424 -7.09 21.15 -27.50
CA GLU A 424 -6.81 22.26 -26.59
C GLU A 424 -6.26 23.49 -27.34
N ALA A 425 -5.33 23.29 -28.27
CA ALA A 425 -4.73 24.37 -29.05
C ALA A 425 -5.75 25.10 -29.93
N ALA A 426 -6.69 24.39 -30.54
CA ALA A 426 -7.77 24.99 -31.30
C ALA A 426 -8.64 25.89 -30.43
N LEU A 427 -9.02 25.42 -29.23
CA LEU A 427 -9.82 26.17 -28.26
C LEU A 427 -9.08 27.41 -27.74
N ILE A 428 -7.80 27.27 -27.37
CA ILE A 428 -6.97 28.37 -26.89
C ILE A 428 -6.79 29.44 -27.98
N GLN A 429 -6.65 29.02 -29.23
CA GLN A 429 -6.54 29.94 -30.36
C GLN A 429 -7.86 30.68 -30.63
N ALA A 430 -9.01 30.00 -30.54
CA ALA A 430 -10.33 30.64 -30.65
C ALA A 430 -10.53 31.70 -29.55
N LEU A 431 -10.23 31.36 -28.30
CA LEU A 431 -10.28 32.33 -27.18
C LEU A 431 -9.37 33.53 -27.40
N ARG A 432 -8.16 33.32 -27.94
CA ARG A 432 -7.21 34.40 -28.23
C ARG A 432 -7.72 35.32 -29.34
N GLN A 433 -8.39 34.78 -30.34
CA GLN A 433 -9.06 35.57 -31.38
C GLN A 433 -10.22 36.39 -30.81
N ASN A 434 -10.88 35.88 -29.75
CA ASN A 434 -11.91 36.57 -28.97
C ASN A 434 -11.36 37.40 -27.80
N GLY A 435 -10.10 37.86 -27.88
CA GLY A 435 -9.52 38.84 -26.96
C GLY A 435 -8.85 38.28 -25.69
N ALA A 436 -8.78 36.96 -25.50
CA ALA A 436 -8.07 36.39 -24.36
C ALA A 436 -6.54 36.61 -24.44
N GLN A 437 -5.90 36.89 -23.29
CA GLN A 437 -4.46 37.10 -23.19
C GLN A 437 -3.73 35.82 -22.82
N LEU A 438 -2.80 35.37 -23.67
CA LEU A 438 -1.99 34.17 -23.44
C LEU A 438 -0.61 34.51 -22.88
N TRP A 439 -0.28 33.92 -21.73
CA TRP A 439 0.97 34.13 -21.01
C TRP A 439 1.77 32.82 -20.93
N TRP A 440 2.91 32.80 -21.61
CA TRP A 440 3.87 31.69 -21.59
C TRP A 440 5.04 31.97 -20.67
N GLN A 441 5.64 30.89 -20.16
CA GLN A 441 6.81 30.95 -19.29
C GLN A 441 7.95 30.13 -19.89
N THR A 442 8.92 30.76 -20.53
CA THR A 442 10.04 30.04 -21.14
C THR A 442 11.25 30.92 -21.39
N ASP A 443 12.40 30.29 -21.61
CA ASP A 443 13.65 30.95 -21.99
C ASP A 443 13.91 30.80 -23.50
N ARG A 444 14.97 31.44 -24.00
CA ARG A 444 15.41 31.30 -25.39
C ARG A 444 16.38 30.12 -25.55
N PRO A 445 16.27 29.32 -26.63
CA PRO A 445 15.21 29.33 -27.65
C PRO A 445 13.89 28.70 -27.15
N LEU A 446 12.76 29.00 -27.82
CA LEU A 446 11.48 28.37 -27.46
C LEU A 446 11.60 26.85 -27.50
N PRO A 447 11.09 26.14 -26.47
CA PRO A 447 10.90 24.70 -26.50
C PRO A 447 9.99 24.30 -27.67
N GLU A 448 10.22 23.10 -28.21
CA GLU A 448 9.52 22.59 -29.40
C GLU A 448 7.98 22.68 -29.29
N PRO A 449 7.32 22.32 -28.16
CA PRO A 449 5.86 22.40 -28.07
C PRO A 449 5.31 23.83 -28.19
N LEU A 450 6.01 24.82 -27.63
CA LEU A 450 5.61 26.23 -27.75
C LEU A 450 5.99 26.79 -29.13
N GLN A 451 7.13 26.36 -29.68
CA GLN A 451 7.58 26.76 -31.01
C GLN A 451 6.60 26.32 -32.09
N ARG A 452 6.08 25.08 -31.99
CA ARG A 452 5.05 24.53 -32.87
C ARG A 452 3.84 25.47 -32.94
N TRP A 453 3.22 25.76 -31.80
CA TRP A 453 2.01 26.59 -31.74
C TRP A 453 2.26 28.04 -32.13
N ALA A 454 3.40 28.63 -31.74
CA ALA A 454 3.77 29.97 -32.19
C ALA A 454 3.85 30.06 -33.72
N GLY A 455 4.41 29.02 -34.37
CA GLY A 455 4.50 28.93 -35.82
C GLY A 455 3.15 28.69 -36.50
N GLU A 456 2.37 27.72 -36.02
CA GLU A 456 1.05 27.38 -36.57
C GLU A 456 0.07 28.56 -36.46
N TRP A 457 0.04 29.25 -35.32
CA TRP A 457 -0.82 30.42 -35.11
C TRP A 457 -0.28 31.72 -35.70
N ARG A 458 0.95 31.69 -36.26
CA ARG A 458 1.70 32.87 -36.71
C ARG A 458 1.68 33.98 -35.65
N ALA A 459 1.87 33.59 -34.40
CA ALA A 459 1.68 34.48 -33.26
C ALA A 459 2.86 35.44 -33.10
N GLU A 460 2.56 36.72 -32.85
CA GLU A 460 3.55 37.68 -32.39
C GLU A 460 3.91 37.39 -30.93
N LEU A 461 5.21 37.31 -30.62
CA LEU A 461 5.72 37.02 -29.27
C LEU A 461 6.28 38.29 -28.65
N GLU A 462 5.63 38.77 -27.59
CA GLU A 462 6.12 39.87 -26.75
C GLU A 462 6.98 39.29 -25.63
N TRP A 463 8.30 39.36 -25.81
CA TRP A 463 9.24 38.89 -24.80
C TRP A 463 9.42 39.93 -23.69
N VAL A 464 8.98 39.59 -22.49
CA VAL A 464 9.15 40.41 -21.30
C VAL A 464 10.47 40.03 -20.61
N PHE A 465 11.60 40.33 -21.27
CA PHE A 465 12.94 40.25 -20.65
C PHE A 465 13.33 41.59 -20.04
N GLN A 466 13.99 41.56 -18.88
CA GLN A 466 14.58 42.75 -18.27
C GLN A 466 15.92 43.05 -18.94
N ASP A 467 16.11 44.29 -19.42
CA ASP A 467 17.45 44.86 -19.60
C ASP A 467 17.99 45.29 -18.21
N ASP A 468 19.21 44.83 -17.89
CA ASP A 468 20.15 44.99 -16.75
C ASP A 468 19.99 46.07 -15.62
N ALA A 469 18.85 46.67 -15.29
CA ALA A 469 18.76 47.59 -14.13
C ALA A 469 17.36 47.72 -13.44
N VAL A 470 17.02 46.76 -12.54
CA VAL A 470 16.19 46.79 -11.29
C VAL A 470 14.85 47.61 -11.27
N PRO A 471 13.71 47.15 -10.67
CA PRO A 471 13.49 46.07 -9.69
C PRO A 471 12.45 44.98 -10.04
N ASP A 472 12.63 43.79 -9.43
CA ASP A 472 11.60 42.83 -9.01
C ASP A 472 10.35 42.65 -9.91
N LEU A 473 10.42 41.72 -10.87
CA LEU A 473 9.24 41.14 -11.55
C LEU A 473 8.45 40.27 -10.55
N GLY A 474 7.66 40.92 -9.69
CA GLY A 474 6.72 40.28 -8.75
C GLY A 474 7.21 40.10 -7.30
N THR A 475 8.45 40.47 -6.99
CA THR A 475 9.09 40.30 -5.68
C THR A 475 8.92 41.53 -4.77
N LYS A 476 7.69 41.93 -4.42
CA LYS A 476 7.49 42.82 -3.24
C LYS A 476 7.51 42.11 -1.89
N SER A 477 7.79 40.80 -1.89
CA SER A 477 7.88 39.97 -0.68
C SER A 477 9.29 39.42 -0.53
N THR A 478 10.13 40.13 0.23
CA THR A 478 11.29 39.61 0.98
C THR A 478 12.20 38.56 0.30
N ARG A 479 13.36 39.03 -0.20
CA ARG A 479 14.64 38.28 -0.34
C ARG A 479 14.61 37.00 -1.20
N ALA A 480 14.58 37.13 -2.52
CA ALA A 480 15.20 36.11 -3.38
C ALA A 480 16.72 36.41 -3.48
N SER A 481 17.51 35.69 -2.69
CA SER A 481 18.94 35.48 -3.00
C SER A 481 19.05 34.96 -4.43
N MET A 482 20.10 35.32 -5.17
CA MET A 482 20.44 34.67 -6.44
C MET A 482 20.26 33.15 -6.29
N PRO A 483 19.59 32.47 -7.25
CA PRO A 483 19.35 31.03 -7.16
C PRO A 483 20.68 30.31 -6.96
N LYS A 484 20.76 29.50 -5.90
CA LYS A 484 21.96 28.70 -5.61
C LYS A 484 22.02 27.53 -6.61
N PRO A 485 23.23 27.05 -6.98
CA PRO A 485 23.33 25.82 -7.75
C PRO A 485 22.68 24.65 -6.98
N PRO A 486 22.02 23.71 -7.66
CA PRO A 486 21.38 22.57 -7.02
C PRO A 486 22.39 21.74 -6.22
N ALA A 487 21.99 21.31 -5.03
CA ALA A 487 22.71 20.33 -4.24
C ALA A 487 22.32 18.91 -4.70
N PHE A 488 23.33 18.09 -5.02
CA PHE A 488 23.13 16.71 -5.45
C PHE A 488 23.43 15.77 -4.29
N ILE A 489 22.44 14.95 -3.91
CA ILE A 489 22.53 14.01 -2.79
C ILE A 489 22.35 12.58 -3.31
N LEU A 490 23.28 11.69 -2.97
CA LEU A 490 23.24 10.26 -3.28
C LEU A 490 23.08 9.46 -1.99
N ALA A 491 21.98 8.72 -1.87
CA ALA A 491 21.68 7.82 -0.77
C ALA A 491 21.77 6.34 -1.20
N HIS A 492 21.85 5.44 -0.21
CA HIS A 492 21.86 3.99 -0.46
C HIS A 492 20.45 3.43 -0.73
N ASP A 493 19.48 3.85 0.07
CA ASP A 493 18.07 3.46 -0.02
C ASP A 493 17.14 4.64 0.31
N LEU A 494 15.84 4.45 0.11
CA LEU A 494 14.80 5.46 0.38
C LEU A 494 14.83 5.91 1.85
N HIS A 495 15.07 5.00 2.79
CA HIS A 495 15.08 5.34 4.22
C HIS A 495 16.26 6.24 4.60
N SER A 496 17.43 6.03 4.00
CA SER A 496 18.61 6.87 4.18
C SER A 496 18.37 8.27 3.62
N GLU A 497 17.75 8.36 2.44
CA GLU A 497 17.32 9.62 1.82
C GLU A 497 16.35 10.39 2.74
N LEU A 498 15.29 9.73 3.20
CA LEU A 498 14.27 10.36 4.05
C LEU A 498 14.79 10.75 5.44
N ARG A 499 15.69 9.95 6.02
CA ARG A 499 16.34 10.28 7.29
C ARG A 499 17.25 11.51 7.15
N HIS A 500 18.07 11.55 6.10
CA HIS A 500 18.92 12.71 5.83
C HIS A 500 18.09 13.98 5.59
N LEU A 501 17.01 13.87 4.81
CA LEU A 501 16.05 14.97 4.65
C LEU A 501 15.49 15.43 6.00
N ALA A 502 15.10 14.51 6.87
CA ALA A 502 14.54 14.84 8.18
C ALA A 502 15.54 15.58 9.08
N ASP A 503 16.80 15.14 9.09
CA ASP A 503 17.89 15.75 9.86
C ASP A 503 18.18 17.18 9.35
N GLU A 504 18.20 17.41 8.03
CA GLU A 504 18.31 18.75 7.46
C GLU A 504 17.07 19.61 7.78
N ALA A 505 15.88 19.07 7.53
CA ALA A 505 14.58 19.75 7.70
C ALA A 505 14.36 20.24 9.14
N ALA A 506 14.96 19.57 10.13
CA ALA A 506 14.92 19.99 11.53
C ALA A 506 15.55 21.37 11.75
N THR A 507 16.49 21.79 10.89
CA THR A 507 17.20 23.08 10.99
C THR A 507 16.54 24.21 10.20
N TRP A 508 15.63 23.91 9.28
CA TRP A 508 15.02 24.92 8.41
C TRP A 508 13.95 25.72 9.15
N ASN A 509 13.67 26.96 8.74
CA ASN A 509 12.59 27.74 9.34
C ASN A 509 11.22 27.09 9.05
N ALA A 510 10.25 27.23 9.95
CA ALA A 510 8.88 26.73 9.74
C ALA A 510 8.08 27.61 8.76
N GLU A 511 8.45 28.89 8.62
CA GLU A 511 7.81 29.86 7.73
C GLU A 511 8.37 29.82 6.29
N GLU A 512 9.50 29.15 6.05
CA GLU A 512 10.04 28.96 4.69
C GLU A 512 9.04 28.19 3.82
N HIS A 513 8.82 28.68 2.59
CA HIS A 513 8.00 27.99 1.60
C HIS A 513 8.79 26.85 0.97
N VAL A 514 8.54 25.62 1.43
CA VAL A 514 9.25 24.42 1.01
C VAL A 514 8.34 23.52 0.19
N ALA A 515 8.77 23.11 -1.00
CA ALA A 515 8.14 22.05 -1.77
C ALA A 515 8.95 20.75 -1.71
N VAL A 516 8.31 19.66 -1.33
CA VAL A 516 8.84 18.30 -1.44
C VAL A 516 8.11 17.61 -2.60
N ILE A 517 8.83 17.40 -3.68
CA ILE A 517 8.34 16.76 -4.90
C ILE A 517 8.54 15.25 -4.79
N LEU A 518 7.42 14.53 -4.84
CA LEU A 518 7.38 13.07 -4.87
C LEU A 518 7.01 12.59 -6.29
N PRO A 519 7.96 12.04 -7.05
CA PRO A 519 7.65 11.43 -8.35
C PRO A 519 6.73 10.21 -8.23
N ASP A 520 6.84 9.45 -7.14
CA ASP A 520 5.97 8.32 -6.82
C ASP A 520 5.16 8.58 -5.54
N PRO A 521 3.82 8.69 -5.63
CA PRO A 521 2.93 8.84 -4.48
C PRO A 521 3.06 7.75 -3.42
N ALA A 522 3.57 6.55 -3.76
CA ALA A 522 3.78 5.48 -2.80
C ALA A 522 4.75 5.86 -1.66
N GLN A 523 5.59 6.87 -1.88
CA GLN A 523 6.58 7.35 -0.91
C GLN A 523 5.99 8.29 0.14
N LEU A 524 4.73 8.72 -0.01
CA LEU A 524 4.08 9.66 0.90
C LEU A 524 4.08 9.16 2.35
N ARG A 525 3.67 7.90 2.58
CA ARG A 525 3.62 7.32 3.94
C ARG A 525 5.01 7.26 4.60
N PRO A 526 6.05 6.72 3.94
CA PRO A 526 7.43 6.80 4.43
C PRO A 526 7.90 8.23 4.73
N LEU A 527 7.67 9.19 3.83
CA LEU A 527 8.06 10.59 4.04
C LEU A 527 7.39 11.16 5.30
N LEU A 528 6.08 10.97 5.43
CA LEU A 528 5.31 11.43 6.58
C LEU A 528 5.69 10.74 7.89
N ALA A 529 6.40 9.60 7.87
CA ALA A 529 6.95 9.00 9.08
C ALA A 529 8.28 9.65 9.52
N HIS A 530 9.08 10.16 8.58
CA HIS A 530 10.42 10.69 8.85
C HIS A 530 10.44 12.19 9.15
N LEU A 531 9.53 13.00 8.56
CA LEU A 531 9.57 14.46 8.74
C LEU A 531 9.55 14.89 10.23
N PRO A 532 10.12 16.05 10.60
CA PRO A 532 10.04 16.57 11.98
C PRO A 532 8.60 16.90 12.41
N SER A 533 8.26 16.70 13.68
CA SER A 533 6.89 16.90 14.21
C SER A 533 6.43 18.37 14.25
N ASN A 534 7.35 19.33 14.18
CA ASN A 534 7.05 20.76 14.20
C ASN A 534 6.70 21.36 12.82
N LYS A 535 6.66 20.54 11.76
CA LYS A 535 6.35 20.99 10.40
C LYS A 535 4.93 20.56 10.00
N ASN A 536 4.04 21.53 9.82
CA ASN A 536 2.70 21.31 9.26
C ASN A 536 2.78 21.23 7.74
N VAL A 537 2.31 20.12 7.17
CA VAL A 537 2.48 19.83 5.75
C VAL A 537 1.13 19.78 5.04
N ASN A 538 1.02 20.48 3.92
CA ASN A 538 -0.10 20.35 3.00
C ASN A 538 0.23 19.31 1.93
N ILE A 539 -0.67 18.37 1.66
CA ILE A 539 -0.47 17.29 0.69
C ILE A 539 -1.48 17.45 -0.42
N THR A 540 -1.01 17.50 -1.67
CA THR A 540 -1.90 17.64 -2.84
C THR A 540 -1.93 16.43 -3.73
N LEU A 541 -0.99 15.49 -3.54
CA LEU A 541 -0.95 14.26 -4.33
C LEU A 541 -1.92 13.23 -3.78
N GLY A 542 -2.77 12.66 -4.63
CA GLY A 542 -3.72 11.65 -4.20
C GLY A 542 -3.03 10.35 -3.74
N LEU A 543 -3.50 9.75 -2.64
CA LEU A 543 -2.97 8.47 -2.17
C LEU A 543 -3.56 7.32 -3.01
N PRO A 544 -2.72 6.42 -3.58
CA PRO A 544 -3.21 5.22 -4.24
C PRO A 544 -4.06 4.36 -3.30
N LEU A 545 -5.30 4.09 -3.71
CA LEU A 545 -6.25 3.35 -2.89
C LEU A 545 -5.71 1.95 -2.53
N GLU A 546 -5.08 1.29 -3.50
CA GLU A 546 -4.42 -0.02 -3.33
C GLU A 546 -3.35 -0.05 -2.21
N ARG A 547 -2.75 1.10 -1.85
CA ARG A 547 -1.69 1.22 -0.83
C ARG A 547 -2.22 1.48 0.59
N THR A 548 -3.53 1.46 0.77
CA THR A 548 -4.20 1.69 2.06
C THR A 548 -4.34 0.39 2.87
N ALA A 549 -4.72 0.49 4.15
CA ALA A 549 -4.97 -0.72 4.94
C ALA A 549 -6.15 -1.52 4.37
N LEU A 550 -7.19 -0.82 3.90
CA LEU A 550 -8.32 -1.43 3.19
C LEU A 550 -7.89 -2.00 1.82
N GLY A 551 -7.05 -1.28 1.07
CA GLY A 551 -6.47 -1.78 -0.17
C GLY A 551 -5.69 -3.08 0.02
N THR A 552 -4.95 -3.21 1.12
CA THR A 552 -4.23 -4.44 1.48
C THR A 552 -5.18 -5.60 1.82
N LEU A 553 -6.31 -5.32 2.50
CA LEU A 553 -7.37 -6.30 2.75
C LEU A 553 -7.95 -6.83 1.43
N LEU A 554 -8.33 -5.91 0.55
CA LEU A 554 -8.88 -6.22 -0.77
C LEU A 554 -7.88 -6.99 -1.64
N HIS A 555 -6.60 -6.63 -1.62
CA HIS A 555 -5.55 -7.36 -2.33
C HIS A 555 -5.40 -8.80 -1.82
N THR A 556 -5.54 -8.99 -0.51
CA THR A 556 -5.47 -10.34 0.08
C THR A 556 -6.63 -11.21 -0.42
N LEU A 557 -7.83 -10.64 -0.56
CA LEU A 557 -8.98 -11.32 -1.17
C LEU A 557 -8.74 -11.64 -2.66
N VAL A 558 -8.14 -10.70 -3.42
CA VAL A 558 -7.74 -10.93 -4.83
C VAL A 558 -6.79 -12.13 -4.92
N ARG A 559 -5.75 -12.18 -4.08
CA ARG A 559 -4.76 -13.28 -4.05
C ARG A 559 -5.43 -14.62 -3.75
N ILE A 560 -6.26 -14.67 -2.70
CA ILE A 560 -7.00 -15.87 -2.30
C ILE A 560 -7.91 -16.37 -3.44
N SER A 561 -8.61 -15.46 -4.12
CA SER A 561 -9.53 -15.82 -5.20
C SER A 561 -8.83 -16.23 -6.50
N ARG A 562 -7.70 -15.60 -6.83
CA ARG A 562 -6.90 -15.92 -8.03
C ARG A 562 -6.28 -17.30 -7.96
N ASP A 563 -5.66 -17.62 -6.82
CA ASP A 563 -4.82 -18.82 -6.73
C ASP A 563 -5.67 -20.10 -6.57
N ARG A 564 -7.00 -19.99 -6.31
CA ARG A 564 -8.03 -21.06 -6.23
C ARG A 564 -7.67 -22.32 -5.44
N GLN A 565 -6.54 -22.30 -4.73
CA GLN A 565 -6.00 -23.39 -3.97
C GLN A 565 -5.41 -22.83 -2.68
N LEU A 566 -6.25 -22.79 -1.65
CA LEU A 566 -5.75 -22.81 -0.29
C LEU A 566 -5.37 -24.29 -0.06
N THR A 567 -4.10 -24.64 -0.28
CA THR A 567 -3.61 -25.99 0.05
C THR A 567 -3.21 -26.02 1.52
N GLY A 568 -3.76 -27.02 2.22
CA GLY A 568 -3.84 -27.12 3.67
C GLY A 568 -2.54 -27.13 4.48
N VAL A 569 -1.35 -27.09 3.88
CA VAL A 569 -0.10 -26.85 4.63
C VAL A 569 0.93 -26.22 3.67
N GLY A 570 1.14 -24.91 3.80
CA GLY A 570 1.93 -24.08 2.89
C GLY A 570 1.32 -22.68 2.73
N PRO A 571 1.90 -21.77 1.92
CA PRO A 571 1.61 -20.32 1.92
C PRO A 571 0.13 -19.89 1.85
N GLY A 572 -0.82 -20.76 1.48
CA GLY A 572 -2.26 -20.46 1.49
C GLY A 572 -2.89 -20.20 2.87
N SER A 573 -2.40 -20.78 3.97
CA SER A 573 -2.92 -20.45 5.31
C SER A 573 -2.45 -19.09 5.82
N ARG A 574 -1.33 -18.57 5.27
CA ARG A 574 -0.82 -17.24 5.60
C ARG A 574 -1.79 -16.16 5.15
N ASP A 575 -2.30 -16.26 3.92
CA ASP A 575 -3.20 -15.24 3.37
C ASP A 575 -4.51 -15.16 4.15
N TYR A 576 -5.06 -16.32 4.55
CA TYR A 576 -6.23 -16.35 5.45
C TYR A 576 -5.93 -15.71 6.81
N LEU A 577 -4.76 -15.98 7.40
CA LEU A 577 -4.34 -15.34 8.65
C LEU A 577 -4.05 -13.84 8.47
N ASP A 578 -3.61 -13.41 7.30
CA ASP A 578 -3.34 -12.00 6.98
C ASP A 578 -4.64 -11.20 6.89
N LEU A 579 -5.76 -11.80 6.43
CA LEU A 579 -7.11 -11.21 6.53
C LEU A 579 -7.45 -10.85 7.99
N TRP A 580 -7.26 -11.79 8.92
CA TRP A 580 -7.55 -11.60 10.34
C TRP A 580 -6.55 -10.69 11.09
N GLN A 581 -5.36 -10.49 10.51
CA GLN A 581 -4.34 -9.58 11.03
C GLN A 581 -4.50 -8.15 10.50
N ASN A 582 -5.27 -7.95 9.44
CA ASN A 582 -5.48 -6.63 8.86
C ASN A 582 -6.12 -5.67 9.89
N PRO A 583 -5.71 -4.39 9.96
CA PRO A 583 -6.23 -3.43 10.94
C PRO A 583 -7.76 -3.33 10.97
N TRP A 584 -8.43 -3.42 9.82
CA TRP A 584 -9.89 -3.33 9.70
C TRP A 584 -10.64 -4.54 10.27
N VAL A 585 -10.00 -5.71 10.27
CA VAL A 585 -10.61 -6.97 10.73
C VAL A 585 -10.14 -7.34 12.15
N ARG A 586 -8.90 -6.98 12.49
CA ARG A 586 -8.28 -7.34 13.77
C ARG A 586 -9.05 -6.82 14.98
N GLY A 587 -9.67 -5.64 14.86
CA GLY A 587 -10.48 -5.02 15.92
C GLY A 587 -11.77 -5.76 16.26
N ILE A 588 -12.24 -6.64 15.36
CA ILE A 588 -13.46 -7.44 15.51
C ILE A 588 -13.18 -8.69 16.35
N LEU A 589 -11.94 -9.20 16.32
CA LEU A 589 -11.54 -10.37 17.12
C LEU A 589 -11.24 -9.97 18.58
N PRO A 590 -11.75 -10.73 19.57
CA PRO A 590 -11.40 -10.51 20.97
C PRO A 590 -9.89 -10.76 21.23
N GLU A 591 -9.38 -10.28 22.37
CA GLU A 591 -7.99 -10.53 22.76
C GLU A 591 -7.70 -12.03 22.86
N GLY A 592 -6.51 -12.45 22.40
CA GLY A 592 -6.12 -13.86 22.37
C GLY A 592 -6.75 -14.70 21.24
N ALA A 593 -7.86 -14.27 20.64
CA ALA A 593 -8.57 -15.03 19.60
C ALA A 593 -7.73 -15.30 18.37
N LEU A 594 -6.91 -14.35 17.92
CA LEU A 594 -6.01 -14.57 16.79
C LEU A 594 -5.01 -15.72 17.05
N GLY A 595 -4.58 -15.91 18.30
CA GLY A 595 -3.75 -17.03 18.70
C GLY A 595 -4.48 -18.36 18.55
N LEU A 596 -5.75 -18.42 18.96
CA LEU A 596 -6.60 -19.60 18.81
C LEU A 596 -6.98 -19.86 17.35
N VAL A 597 -7.28 -18.83 16.55
CA VAL A 597 -7.48 -18.95 15.09
C VAL A 597 -6.24 -19.55 14.44
N ARG A 598 -5.05 -19.04 14.79
CA ARG A 598 -3.77 -19.58 14.30
C ARG A 598 -3.56 -21.03 14.71
N GLN A 599 -3.91 -21.40 15.94
CA GLN A 599 -3.84 -22.78 16.42
C GLN A 599 -4.85 -23.68 15.70
N ALA A 600 -6.09 -23.23 15.54
CA ALA A 600 -7.15 -23.98 14.88
C ALA A 600 -6.84 -24.23 13.39
N VAL A 601 -6.28 -23.25 12.70
CA VAL A 601 -5.82 -23.39 11.30
C VAL A 601 -4.61 -24.34 11.21
N ARG A 602 -3.70 -24.32 12.18
CA ARG A 602 -2.54 -25.24 12.22
C ARG A 602 -2.92 -26.69 12.50
N ASN A 603 -3.91 -26.91 13.36
CA ASN A 603 -4.31 -28.24 13.82
C ASN A 603 -5.27 -28.95 12.84
N ARG A 604 -5.58 -28.34 11.69
CA ARG A 604 -6.58 -28.83 10.74
C ARG A 604 -5.99 -29.12 9.37
N VAL A 605 -6.67 -30.00 8.65
CA VAL A 605 -6.37 -30.32 7.24
C VAL A 605 -6.81 -29.18 6.31
N LYS A 606 -7.81 -28.39 6.70
CA LYS A 606 -8.29 -27.22 5.96
C LYS A 606 -7.46 -25.96 6.32
N PRO A 607 -7.09 -25.11 5.35
CA PRO A 607 -6.31 -23.89 5.58
C PRO A 607 -7.12 -22.67 6.05
N TYR A 608 -8.43 -22.82 6.24
CA TYR A 608 -9.34 -21.79 6.74
C TYR A 608 -10.34 -22.41 7.72
N LEU A 609 -11.02 -21.56 8.48
CA LEU A 609 -12.09 -21.94 9.39
C LEU A 609 -13.44 -21.79 8.68
N ASP A 610 -14.36 -22.73 8.91
CA ASP A 610 -15.76 -22.52 8.58
C ASP A 610 -16.50 -21.75 9.69
N THR A 611 -17.80 -21.50 9.50
CA THR A 611 -18.59 -20.73 10.45
C THR A 611 -18.68 -21.39 11.81
N ASP A 612 -18.80 -22.73 11.82
CA ASP A 612 -18.91 -23.51 13.05
C ASP A 612 -17.57 -23.52 13.79
N ASP A 613 -16.47 -23.61 13.03
CA ASP A 613 -15.12 -23.52 13.56
C ASP A 613 -14.81 -22.16 14.17
N MET A 614 -15.19 -21.08 13.50
CA MET A 614 -14.99 -19.73 14.01
C MET A 614 -15.82 -19.51 15.28
N ALA A 615 -17.08 -19.94 15.28
CA ALA A 615 -17.93 -19.89 16.46
C ALA A 615 -17.33 -20.68 17.63
N PHE A 616 -16.74 -21.85 17.36
CA PHE A 616 -16.04 -22.64 18.38
C PHE A 616 -14.82 -21.90 18.96
N VAL A 617 -13.99 -21.31 18.10
CA VAL A 617 -12.81 -20.53 18.52
C VAL A 617 -13.20 -19.33 19.39
N LEU A 618 -14.25 -18.62 19.01
CA LEU A 618 -14.75 -17.46 19.74
C LEU A 618 -15.26 -17.85 21.14
N ARG A 619 -16.03 -18.96 21.23
CA ARG A 619 -16.48 -19.51 22.53
C ARG A 619 -15.34 -19.89 23.48
N GLN A 620 -14.16 -20.23 22.96
CA GLN A 620 -12.98 -20.52 23.77
C GLN A 620 -12.28 -19.26 24.32
N CYS A 621 -12.49 -18.11 23.68
CA CYS A 621 -11.94 -16.82 24.12
C CYS A 621 -12.80 -16.17 25.20
N SER A 622 -14.12 -16.35 25.12
CA SER A 622 -15.09 -15.61 25.92
C SER A 622 -15.41 -16.31 27.25
N ILE A 623 -14.78 -15.91 28.35
CA ILE A 623 -15.39 -16.03 29.69
C ILE A 623 -16.27 -14.79 29.98
N GLN A 624 -16.00 -13.65 29.34
CA GLN A 624 -16.84 -12.44 29.32
C GLN A 624 -16.55 -11.64 28.04
N ALA A 625 -17.39 -11.70 27.01
CA ALA A 625 -17.31 -10.81 25.85
C ALA A 625 -18.69 -10.61 25.18
N GLU A 626 -18.90 -9.40 24.64
CA GLU A 626 -20.13 -8.86 24.08
C GLU A 626 -20.66 -9.66 22.87
N VAL A 627 -21.96 -9.98 22.87
CA VAL A 627 -22.65 -10.84 21.88
C VAL A 627 -22.50 -10.34 20.43
N MET A 628 -22.30 -9.03 20.20
CA MET A 628 -22.23 -8.45 18.85
C MET A 628 -20.91 -8.72 18.09
N GLY A 629 -19.77 -8.82 18.79
CA GLY A 629 -18.48 -9.09 18.14
C GLY A 629 -18.37 -10.52 17.59
N GLU A 630 -19.04 -11.47 18.24
CA GLU A 630 -19.04 -12.88 17.84
C GLU A 630 -19.81 -13.11 16.54
N THR A 631 -20.96 -12.43 16.36
CA THR A 631 -21.78 -12.54 15.14
C THR A 631 -21.07 -11.97 13.92
N THR A 632 -20.43 -10.80 14.07
CA THR A 632 -19.73 -10.13 12.96
C THR A 632 -18.52 -10.93 12.48
N ALA A 633 -17.76 -11.55 13.39
CA ALA A 633 -16.64 -12.40 13.02
C ALA A 633 -17.09 -13.65 12.23
N VAL A 634 -18.21 -14.29 12.62
CA VAL A 634 -18.77 -15.42 11.89
C VAL A 634 -19.26 -15.01 10.50
N ASP A 635 -19.91 -13.86 10.38
CA ASP A 635 -20.40 -13.36 9.09
C ASP A 635 -19.25 -12.91 8.15
N LEU A 636 -18.18 -12.32 8.69
CA LEU A 636 -16.96 -12.08 7.91
C LEU A 636 -16.32 -13.38 7.42
N CYS A 637 -16.34 -14.43 8.23
CA CYS A 637 -15.86 -15.74 7.82
C CYS A 637 -16.66 -16.29 6.62
N LYS A 638 -17.98 -16.05 6.56
CA LYS A 638 -18.81 -16.38 5.38
C LYS A 638 -18.42 -15.55 4.17
N LEU A 639 -18.29 -14.22 4.33
CA LEU A 639 -17.88 -13.34 3.23
C LEU A 639 -16.50 -13.73 2.65
N PHE A 640 -15.53 -14.10 3.48
CA PHE A 640 -14.22 -14.53 2.97
C PHE A 640 -14.33 -15.80 2.10
N GLN A 641 -15.31 -16.66 2.37
CA GLN A 641 -15.58 -17.83 1.54
C GLN A 641 -16.35 -17.46 0.26
N GLU A 642 -17.35 -16.58 0.36
CA GLU A 642 -18.11 -16.07 -0.79
C GLU A 642 -17.19 -15.43 -1.85
N ALA A 643 -16.14 -14.71 -1.43
CA ALA A 643 -15.18 -14.04 -2.31
C ALA A 643 -14.54 -14.96 -3.38
N MET A 644 -14.43 -16.26 -3.10
CA MET A 644 -13.84 -17.24 -4.02
C MET A 644 -14.80 -17.66 -5.15
N ASN A 645 -16.09 -17.41 -4.99
CA ASN A 645 -17.15 -17.93 -5.85
C ASN A 645 -17.89 -16.85 -6.65
N LEU A 646 -17.47 -15.59 -6.55
CA LEU A 646 -18.05 -14.48 -7.31
C LEU A 646 -17.80 -14.66 -8.81
N SER A 647 -18.81 -14.33 -9.61
CA SER A 647 -18.84 -14.59 -11.05
C SER A 647 -19.20 -13.38 -11.92
N SER A 648 -19.63 -12.26 -11.34
CA SER A 648 -19.99 -11.05 -12.09
C SER A 648 -19.62 -9.77 -11.33
N LEU A 649 -19.55 -8.63 -12.04
CA LEU A 649 -19.26 -7.33 -11.40
C LEU A 649 -20.40 -6.91 -10.47
N ARG A 650 -21.66 -7.24 -10.80
CA ARG A 650 -22.81 -7.01 -9.92
C ARG A 650 -22.68 -7.77 -8.59
N GLU A 651 -22.32 -9.05 -8.65
CA GLU A 651 -22.08 -9.85 -7.44
C GLU A 651 -20.95 -9.27 -6.59
N LEU A 652 -19.88 -8.79 -7.24
CA LEU A 652 -18.77 -8.14 -6.57
C LEU A 652 -19.18 -6.81 -5.91
N GLY A 653 -19.95 -5.97 -6.59
CA GLY A 653 -20.50 -4.73 -6.02
C GLY A 653 -21.31 -5.00 -4.75
N GLY A 654 -22.24 -5.96 -4.83
CA GLY A 654 -23.03 -6.39 -3.66
C GLY A 654 -22.19 -7.01 -2.55
N TYR A 655 -21.12 -7.75 -2.89
CA TYR A 655 -20.16 -8.30 -1.92
C TYR A 655 -19.43 -7.20 -1.16
N LEU A 656 -18.88 -6.21 -1.87
CA LEU A 656 -18.14 -5.10 -1.29
C LEU A 656 -19.03 -4.24 -0.38
N GLN A 657 -20.28 -4.00 -0.77
CA GLN A 657 -21.25 -3.31 0.09
C GLN A 657 -21.45 -4.06 1.42
N ARG A 658 -21.69 -5.39 1.38
CA ARG A 658 -21.83 -6.19 2.61
C ARG A 658 -20.56 -6.19 3.45
N LEU A 659 -19.39 -6.29 2.82
CA LEU A 659 -18.10 -6.23 3.51
C LEU A 659 -17.94 -4.91 4.27
N LEU A 660 -18.20 -3.77 3.62
CA LEU A 660 -18.11 -2.45 4.25
C LEU A 660 -19.12 -2.30 5.41
N THR A 661 -20.35 -2.79 5.26
CA THR A 661 -21.35 -2.79 6.33
C THR A 661 -20.90 -3.60 7.55
N LEU A 662 -20.29 -4.78 7.36
CA LEU A 662 -19.78 -5.59 8.48
C LEU A 662 -18.57 -4.97 9.16
N LEU A 663 -17.64 -4.40 8.38
CA LEU A 663 -16.49 -3.68 8.94
C LEU A 663 -16.92 -2.44 9.75
N HIS A 664 -18.05 -1.83 9.37
CA HIS A 664 -18.65 -0.69 10.04
C HIS A 664 -19.42 -1.08 11.32
N ALA A 665 -20.14 -2.21 11.33
CA ALA A 665 -21.06 -2.59 12.41
C ALA A 665 -20.41 -2.78 13.80
N HIS A 666 -19.08 -2.67 13.90
CA HIS A 666 -18.34 -2.79 15.14
C HIS A 666 -17.76 -1.42 15.53
N ASP A 667 -18.19 -0.85 16.67
CA ASP A 667 -17.77 0.46 17.25
C ASP A 667 -16.25 0.61 17.50
N LYS A 668 -15.46 -0.41 17.16
CA LYS A 668 -13.97 -0.39 17.18
C LYS A 668 -13.33 -0.36 15.79
N ALA A 669 -14.11 -0.18 14.72
CA ALA A 669 -13.57 0.38 13.49
C ALA A 669 -12.87 1.70 13.87
N PRO A 670 -11.70 2.02 13.29
CA PRO A 670 -10.94 3.20 13.70
C PRO A 670 -11.87 4.41 13.67
N SER A 671 -12.13 5.00 14.84
CA SER A 671 -13.06 6.13 14.94
C SER A 671 -12.63 7.23 13.97
N SER A 672 -13.57 8.03 13.45
CA SER A 672 -13.29 9.11 12.48
C SER A 672 -12.15 10.04 12.91
N ARG A 673 -11.86 10.11 14.22
CA ARG A 673 -10.76 10.85 14.84
C ARG A 673 -9.39 10.15 14.80
N GLU A 674 -9.31 8.82 14.76
CA GLU A 674 -8.06 8.07 14.86
C GLU A 674 -7.42 7.71 13.50
N MET A 675 -8.21 7.58 12.42
CA MET A 675 -7.70 7.30 11.06
C MET A 675 -8.46 8.06 9.95
N PRO A 676 -8.37 9.40 9.87
CA PRO A 676 -9.10 10.22 8.88
C PRO A 676 -8.77 9.84 7.42
N LEU A 677 -7.55 9.34 7.16
CA LEU A 677 -7.13 8.88 5.84
C LEU A 677 -7.95 7.70 5.33
N GLU A 678 -8.19 6.71 6.19
CA GLU A 678 -8.90 5.49 5.83
C GLU A 678 -10.41 5.79 5.60
N MET A 679 -10.95 6.88 6.18
CA MET A 679 -12.31 7.36 5.89
C MET A 679 -12.46 7.88 4.46
N HIS A 680 -11.45 8.59 3.94
CA HIS A 680 -11.47 9.06 2.56
C HIS A 680 -11.40 7.87 1.57
N VAL A 681 -10.78 6.76 1.96
CA VAL A 681 -10.75 5.52 1.17
C VAL A 681 -12.14 4.93 1.06
N VAL A 682 -12.86 4.79 2.17
CA VAL A 682 -14.24 4.28 2.18
C VAL A 682 -15.17 5.16 1.35
N HIS A 683 -15.05 6.48 1.49
CA HIS A 683 -15.81 7.43 0.69
C HIS A 683 -15.52 7.27 -0.82
N ALA A 684 -14.24 7.15 -1.21
CA ALA A 684 -13.86 6.91 -2.60
C ALA A 684 -14.43 5.58 -3.15
N LEU A 685 -14.47 4.52 -2.33
CA LEU A 685 -15.10 3.25 -2.72
C LEU A 685 -16.61 3.41 -2.99
N HIS A 686 -17.34 4.11 -2.11
CA HIS A 686 -18.78 4.31 -2.27
C HIS A 686 -19.14 5.24 -3.42
N MET A 687 -18.39 6.32 -3.62
CA MET A 687 -18.74 7.33 -4.63
C MET A 687 -18.25 7.00 -6.03
N ARG A 688 -17.17 6.20 -6.17
CA ARG A 688 -16.49 5.99 -7.47
C ARG A 688 -16.46 4.52 -7.87
N ILE A 689 -16.01 3.63 -6.98
CA ILE A 689 -15.81 2.22 -7.33
C ILE A 689 -17.14 1.45 -7.42
N LEU A 690 -17.97 1.48 -6.37
CA LEU A 690 -19.23 0.73 -6.36
C LEU A 690 -20.16 1.11 -7.52
N PRO A 691 -20.39 2.40 -7.82
CA PRO A 691 -21.24 2.78 -8.94
C PRO A 691 -20.67 2.36 -10.29
N THR A 692 -19.33 2.38 -10.46
CA THR A 692 -18.67 1.87 -11.67
C THR A 692 -18.94 0.38 -11.88
N LEU A 693 -18.97 -0.42 -10.81
CA LEU A 693 -19.28 -1.86 -10.90
C LEU A 693 -20.77 -2.11 -11.18
N ASP A 694 -21.65 -1.38 -10.50
CA ASP A 694 -23.10 -1.58 -10.57
C ASP A 694 -23.72 -1.07 -11.88
N LEU A 695 -23.08 -0.10 -12.54
CA LEU A 695 -23.56 0.51 -13.78
C LEU A 695 -22.80 0.11 -15.04
N ALA A 696 -21.71 -0.66 -14.92
CA ALA A 696 -20.95 -1.10 -16.08
C ALA A 696 -21.86 -1.84 -17.09
N LEU A 697 -21.68 -1.57 -18.39
CA LEU A 697 -22.37 -2.28 -19.46
C LEU A 697 -22.09 -3.80 -19.42
N SER A 698 -20.94 -4.20 -18.86
CA SER A 698 -20.53 -5.60 -18.68
C SER A 698 -20.93 -6.19 -17.31
N ARG A 699 -21.76 -5.52 -16.51
CA ARG A 699 -22.03 -5.89 -15.11
C ARG A 699 -22.55 -7.30 -14.88
N ASP A 700 -23.35 -7.80 -15.82
CA ASP A 700 -24.01 -9.10 -15.79
C ASP A 700 -23.21 -10.20 -16.52
N GLN A 701 -22.04 -9.86 -17.07
CA GLN A 701 -21.19 -10.81 -17.79
C GLN A 701 -20.46 -11.75 -16.85
N LEU A 702 -20.54 -13.04 -17.15
CA LEU A 702 -19.89 -14.07 -16.35
C LEU A 702 -18.37 -14.05 -16.58
N LEU A 703 -17.65 -14.01 -15.46
CA LEU A 703 -16.20 -13.96 -15.37
C LEU A 703 -15.72 -15.07 -14.44
N PRO A 704 -14.61 -15.75 -14.78
CA PRO A 704 -13.90 -16.54 -13.79
C PRO A 704 -13.51 -15.65 -12.59
N ALA A 705 -13.70 -16.12 -11.36
CA ALA A 705 -13.39 -15.34 -10.15
C ALA A 705 -12.01 -14.66 -10.18
N ALA A 706 -10.98 -15.38 -10.64
CA ALA A 706 -9.63 -14.83 -10.81
C ALA A 706 -9.58 -13.61 -11.75
N ALA A 707 -10.30 -13.68 -12.87
CA ALA A 707 -10.41 -12.58 -13.82
C ALA A 707 -11.21 -11.42 -13.22
N LEU A 708 -12.36 -11.70 -12.59
CA LEU A 708 -13.21 -10.70 -11.93
C LEU A 708 -12.41 -9.87 -10.92
N TRP A 709 -11.68 -10.53 -10.02
CA TRP A 709 -10.84 -9.87 -9.03
C TRP A 709 -9.65 -9.14 -9.65
N SER A 710 -9.12 -9.61 -10.79
CA SER A 710 -8.11 -8.87 -11.54
C SER A 710 -8.67 -7.61 -12.18
N VAL A 711 -9.89 -7.66 -12.73
CA VAL A 711 -10.60 -6.48 -13.27
C VAL A 711 -10.77 -5.44 -12.17
N PHE A 712 -11.32 -5.88 -11.04
CA PHE A 712 -11.51 -5.03 -9.87
C PHE A 712 -10.21 -4.41 -9.38
N TRP A 713 -9.14 -5.20 -9.26
CA TRP A 713 -7.85 -4.69 -8.81
C TRP A 713 -7.29 -3.64 -9.78
N ASN A 714 -7.44 -3.83 -11.09
CA ASN A 714 -7.00 -2.85 -12.08
C ASN A 714 -7.77 -1.52 -11.95
N ILE A 715 -9.08 -1.55 -11.69
CA ILE A 715 -9.88 -0.34 -11.45
C ILE A 715 -9.43 0.34 -10.15
N LEU A 716 -9.30 -0.44 -9.07
CA LEU A 716 -8.87 0.04 -7.76
C LEU A 716 -7.47 0.70 -7.82
N SER A 717 -6.58 0.17 -8.66
CA SER A 717 -5.21 0.67 -8.84
C SER A 717 -5.14 2.02 -9.56
N LEU A 718 -6.17 2.38 -10.33
CA LEU A 718 -6.30 3.68 -10.98
C LEU A 718 -6.83 4.75 -10.03
N GLU A 719 -7.58 4.35 -9.01
CA GLU A 719 -8.19 5.28 -8.08
C GLU A 719 -7.19 5.91 -7.10
N ARG A 720 -7.39 7.20 -6.87
CA ARG A 720 -6.57 8.02 -5.97
C ARG A 720 -7.51 8.71 -4.99
N VAL A 721 -7.19 8.60 -3.71
CA VAL A 721 -7.90 9.29 -2.66
C VAL A 721 -7.44 10.75 -2.63
N PRO A 722 -8.31 11.73 -2.92
CA PRO A 722 -7.92 13.13 -2.94
C PRO A 722 -7.70 13.64 -1.51
N PHE A 723 -6.73 14.55 -1.35
CA PHE A 723 -6.54 15.32 -0.13
C PHE A 723 -7.01 16.77 -0.34
N SER A 724 -7.57 17.38 0.70
CA SER A 724 -7.85 18.82 0.69
C SER A 724 -6.53 19.58 0.69
N GLY A 725 -6.29 20.37 -0.37
CA GLY A 725 -5.11 21.24 -0.47
C GLY A 725 -5.23 22.56 0.31
N GLU A 726 -6.29 22.71 1.11
CA GLU A 726 -6.58 23.90 1.91
C GLU A 726 -6.70 23.56 3.41
N PRO A 727 -6.11 24.39 4.30
CA PRO A 727 -5.38 25.63 4.03
C PRO A 727 -3.93 25.42 3.52
N VAL A 728 -3.43 26.36 2.71
CA VAL A 728 -2.05 26.33 2.19
C VAL A 728 -1.05 26.61 3.32
N THR A 729 -0.30 25.59 3.76
CA THR A 729 0.81 25.74 4.71
C THR A 729 2.13 26.10 4.01
N PRO A 730 3.18 26.57 4.71
CA PRO A 730 4.47 26.83 4.06
C PRO A 730 5.11 25.58 3.44
N TRP A 731 4.91 24.40 4.04
CA TRP A 731 5.42 23.12 3.54
C TRP A 731 4.40 22.40 2.68
N GLN A 732 4.78 22.09 1.45
CA GLN A 732 3.92 21.44 0.47
C GLN A 732 4.55 20.12 -0.01
N VAL A 733 3.79 19.03 0.05
CA VAL A 733 4.16 17.71 -0.50
C VAL A 733 3.28 17.42 -1.69
N MET A 734 3.88 17.26 -2.88
CA MET A 734 3.14 17.22 -4.15
C MET A 734 3.84 16.41 -5.23
N GLY A 735 3.12 16.06 -6.29
CA GLY A 735 3.73 15.59 -7.54
C GLY A 735 4.35 16.73 -8.35
N LEU A 736 5.25 16.42 -9.30
CA LEU A 736 5.90 17.44 -10.14
C LEU A 736 4.90 18.28 -10.94
N LEU A 737 3.92 17.64 -11.58
CA LEU A 737 2.90 18.31 -12.39
C LEU A 737 1.88 19.11 -11.56
N GLU A 738 1.83 18.89 -10.24
CA GLU A 738 1.02 19.69 -9.32
C GLU A 738 1.72 20.98 -8.91
N SER A 739 3.01 21.14 -9.21
CA SER A 739 3.82 22.32 -8.87
C SER A 739 3.74 23.44 -9.92
N ARG A 740 2.96 23.26 -10.99
CA ARG A 740 2.89 24.26 -12.07
C ARG A 740 2.39 25.59 -11.51
N LEU A 741 3.00 26.65 -12.01
CA LEU A 741 2.84 28.06 -11.63
C LEU A 741 3.30 28.43 -10.21
N MET A 742 3.77 27.48 -9.40
CA MET A 742 4.25 27.77 -8.05
C MET A 742 5.75 28.09 -8.02
N CYS A 743 6.13 28.87 -7.00
CA CYS A 743 7.49 29.26 -6.68
C CYS A 743 7.72 29.00 -5.19
N PHE A 744 8.93 28.57 -4.82
CA PHE A 744 9.26 28.15 -3.46
C PHE A 744 10.64 28.65 -3.06
N ASP A 745 10.84 28.93 -1.78
CA ASP A 745 12.17 29.26 -1.26
C ASP A 745 13.11 28.07 -1.40
N ARG A 746 12.56 26.86 -1.20
CA ARG A 746 13.30 25.60 -1.25
C ARG A 746 12.51 24.51 -1.96
N VAL A 747 13.15 23.81 -2.89
CA VAL A 747 12.60 22.64 -3.57
C VAL A 747 13.44 21.42 -3.26
N VAL A 748 12.80 20.35 -2.80
CA VAL A 748 13.40 19.04 -2.56
C VAL A 748 12.77 18.06 -3.55
N ILE A 749 13.57 17.51 -4.45
CA ILE A 749 13.15 16.47 -5.39
C ILE A 749 13.66 15.14 -4.87
N LEU A 750 12.73 14.27 -4.48
CA LEU A 750 13.03 12.94 -3.97
C LEU A 750 13.06 11.90 -5.10
N GLU A 751 13.81 10.82 -4.89
CA GLU A 751 13.85 9.65 -5.76
C GLU A 751 14.03 10.00 -7.25
N CYS A 752 14.98 10.89 -7.53
CA CYS A 752 15.41 11.24 -8.89
C CYS A 752 16.23 10.11 -9.50
N VAL A 753 15.60 8.94 -9.68
CA VAL A 753 16.17 7.67 -10.14
C VAL A 753 15.60 7.34 -11.52
N GLU A 754 16.40 6.69 -12.37
CA GLU A 754 15.96 6.26 -13.70
C GLU A 754 14.77 5.28 -13.60
N GLY A 755 13.72 5.52 -14.39
CA GLY A 755 12.46 4.76 -14.34
C GLY A 755 11.44 5.28 -13.33
N VAL A 756 11.85 6.12 -12.37
CA VAL A 756 10.95 6.84 -11.43
C VAL A 756 10.69 8.25 -11.93
N LEU A 757 11.74 8.99 -12.31
CA LEU A 757 11.65 10.33 -12.90
C LEU A 757 12.67 10.44 -14.06
N PRO A 758 12.28 10.40 -15.34
CA PRO A 758 10.91 10.23 -15.82
C PRO A 758 10.41 8.81 -15.58
N ARG A 759 9.11 8.67 -15.37
CA ARG A 759 8.47 7.37 -15.29
C ARG A 759 8.34 6.80 -16.69
N ALA A 760 8.99 5.68 -16.96
CA ALA A 760 8.84 4.99 -18.24
C ALA A 760 7.44 4.38 -18.34
N GLY A 761 6.69 4.73 -19.39
CA GLY A 761 5.44 4.06 -19.71
C GLY A 761 5.69 2.61 -20.14
N ALA A 762 4.79 1.69 -19.78
CA ALA A 762 4.82 0.36 -20.36
C ALA A 762 4.54 0.47 -21.87
N PRO A 763 5.35 -0.15 -22.75
CA PRO A 763 5.13 -0.07 -24.19
C PRO A 763 3.73 -0.61 -24.51
N ASN A 764 2.93 0.19 -25.24
CA ASN A 764 1.63 -0.24 -25.71
C ASN A 764 1.79 -0.95 -27.06
N PRO A 765 1.54 -2.28 -27.15
CA PRO A 765 1.63 -3.00 -28.42
C PRO A 765 0.64 -2.48 -29.48
N LEU A 766 -0.47 -1.83 -29.07
CA LEU A 766 -1.42 -1.21 -29.99
C LEU A 766 -0.99 0.19 -30.47
N LEU A 767 0.12 0.72 -29.96
CA LEU A 767 0.65 1.99 -30.42
C LEU A 767 2.18 2.02 -30.29
N PRO A 768 2.91 1.23 -31.11
CA PRO A 768 4.36 1.27 -31.15
C PRO A 768 4.88 2.66 -31.50
N GLU A 769 6.07 3.01 -31.02
CA GLU A 769 6.64 4.36 -31.18
C GLU A 769 6.75 4.80 -32.65
N ALA A 770 7.11 3.87 -33.55
CA ALA A 770 7.20 4.14 -34.98
C ALA A 770 5.84 4.42 -35.65
N LEU A 771 4.73 3.94 -35.06
CA LEU A 771 3.37 4.13 -35.60
C LEU A 771 2.79 5.50 -35.23
N ARG A 772 3.23 6.12 -34.12
CA ARG A 772 2.66 7.42 -33.66
C ARG A 772 2.75 8.49 -34.73
N PRO A 773 3.92 8.79 -35.34
CA PRO A 773 4.01 9.83 -36.35
C PRO A 773 3.23 9.49 -37.63
N ALA A 774 3.12 8.20 -37.97
CA ALA A 774 2.34 7.74 -39.14
C ALA A 774 0.83 7.98 -38.96
N LEU A 775 0.33 7.85 -37.72
CA LEU A 775 -1.03 8.21 -37.35
C LEU A 775 -1.20 9.71 -37.07
N GLY A 776 -0.16 10.53 -37.21
CA GLY A 776 -0.22 11.97 -36.90
C GLY A 776 -0.22 12.29 -35.39
N LEU A 777 0.07 11.31 -34.55
CA LEU A 777 0.23 11.47 -33.09
C LEU A 777 1.64 11.95 -32.74
N PRO A 778 1.81 12.66 -31.61
CA PRO A 778 3.13 13.03 -31.12
C PRO A 778 3.94 11.77 -30.75
N PRO A 779 5.27 11.79 -30.96
CA PRO A 779 6.16 10.72 -30.51
C PRO A 779 6.08 10.57 -28.98
N GLY A 780 6.23 9.35 -28.47
CA GLY A 780 6.09 9.01 -27.05
C GLY A 780 7.11 9.71 -26.14
N HIS A 781 8.25 10.16 -26.69
CA HIS A 781 9.18 11.01 -25.93
C HIS A 781 8.66 12.44 -25.67
N ALA A 782 7.52 12.84 -26.26
CA ALA A 782 6.92 14.16 -26.02
C ALA A 782 6.50 14.34 -24.56
N ASP A 783 6.02 13.28 -23.91
CA ASP A 783 5.67 13.28 -22.48
C ASP A 783 6.90 13.58 -21.59
N GLU A 784 8.08 13.08 -21.98
CA GLU A 784 9.33 13.40 -21.28
C GLU A 784 9.68 14.89 -21.38
N GLN A 785 9.28 15.57 -22.46
CA GLN A 785 9.50 17.01 -22.61
C GLN A 785 8.64 17.83 -21.64
N ILE A 786 7.41 17.38 -21.36
CA ILE A 786 6.50 18.00 -20.38
C ILE A 786 7.11 17.92 -18.98
N ILE A 787 7.57 16.73 -18.59
CA ILE A 787 8.25 16.51 -17.30
C ILE A 787 9.51 17.38 -17.22
N ARG A 788 10.35 17.37 -18.25
CA ARG A 788 11.59 18.14 -18.31
C ARG A 788 11.36 19.64 -18.20
N TYR A 789 10.37 20.18 -18.92
CA TYR A 789 10.02 21.60 -18.87
C TYR A 789 9.59 22.02 -17.47
N HIS A 790 8.66 21.29 -16.85
CA HIS A 790 8.16 21.64 -15.52
C HIS A 790 9.22 21.45 -14.42
N LEU A 791 10.08 20.44 -14.53
CA LEU A 791 11.23 20.27 -13.63
C LEU A 791 12.16 21.47 -13.69
N ARG A 792 12.58 21.86 -14.90
CA ARG A 792 13.47 23.02 -15.10
C ARG A 792 12.85 24.31 -14.63
N ARG A 793 11.58 24.52 -14.93
CA ARG A 793 10.87 25.71 -14.46
C ARG A 793 10.87 25.77 -12.94
N LEU A 794 10.48 24.69 -12.27
CA LEU A 794 10.39 24.64 -10.81
C LEU A 794 11.77 24.91 -10.16
N MET A 795 12.83 24.37 -10.74
CA MET A 795 14.19 24.61 -10.28
C MET A 795 14.63 26.06 -10.51
N ALA A 796 14.30 26.64 -11.68
CA ALA A 796 14.68 28.01 -12.03
C ALA A 796 13.97 29.07 -11.17
N SER A 797 12.76 28.79 -10.68
CA SER A 797 12.01 29.68 -9.80
C SER A 797 12.25 29.42 -8.30
N ALA A 798 13.14 28.50 -7.94
CA ALA A 798 13.45 28.15 -6.56
C ALA A 798 14.71 28.87 -6.04
N GLY A 799 14.69 29.28 -4.77
CA GLY A 799 15.88 29.86 -4.13
C GLY A 799 16.99 28.83 -3.89
N GLU A 800 16.61 27.64 -3.43
CA GLU A 800 17.52 26.52 -3.18
C GLU A 800 16.91 25.19 -3.64
N VAL A 801 17.66 24.42 -4.42
CA VAL A 801 17.22 23.11 -4.94
C VAL A 801 18.07 21.99 -4.35
N ARG A 802 17.43 20.95 -3.83
CA ARG A 802 18.05 19.67 -3.45
C ARG A 802 17.49 18.56 -4.30
N ILE A 803 18.38 17.79 -4.94
CA ILE A 803 18.00 16.65 -5.78
C ILE A 803 18.58 15.39 -5.14
N TYR A 804 17.69 14.57 -4.59
CA TYR A 804 18.03 13.28 -4.01
C TYR A 804 17.92 12.19 -5.07
N SER A 805 18.89 11.28 -5.06
CA SER A 805 18.89 10.09 -5.89
C SER A 805 19.55 8.91 -5.16
N ARG A 806 19.42 7.72 -5.74
CA ARG A 806 19.97 6.48 -5.18
C ARG A 806 20.98 5.85 -6.11
N GLN A 807 21.97 5.22 -5.49
CA GLN A 807 22.97 4.43 -6.20
C GLN A 807 23.25 3.15 -5.42
N GLY A 808 22.78 2.01 -5.92
CA GLY A 808 22.87 0.73 -5.20
C GLY A 808 22.19 -0.44 -5.91
N MET A 809 22.31 -1.65 -5.36
CA MET A 809 21.58 -2.81 -5.88
C MET A 809 20.08 -2.65 -5.56
N SER A 810 19.20 -2.86 -6.55
CA SER A 810 17.77 -2.97 -6.25
C SER A 810 17.53 -4.15 -5.29
N PRO A 811 16.59 -4.03 -4.33
CA PRO A 811 16.14 -5.19 -3.55
C PRO A 811 15.64 -6.33 -4.44
N ASN A 812 15.22 -6.04 -5.67
CA ASN A 812 14.84 -7.02 -6.66
C ASN A 812 16.05 -7.37 -7.55
N LEU A 813 16.60 -8.58 -7.40
CA LEU A 813 17.80 -9.04 -8.13
C LEU A 813 17.68 -8.95 -9.66
N LEU A 814 16.44 -8.94 -10.19
CA LEU A 814 16.12 -8.84 -11.61
C LEU A 814 16.19 -7.40 -12.16
N GLU A 815 16.04 -6.38 -11.31
CA GLU A 815 15.98 -4.97 -11.72
C GLU A 815 17.36 -4.31 -11.85
N GLY A 816 18.44 -5.04 -11.51
CA GLY A 816 19.80 -4.54 -11.63
C GLY A 816 20.17 -3.46 -10.61
N LYS A 817 21.11 -2.58 -10.98
CA LYS A 817 21.55 -1.47 -10.13
C LYS A 817 20.64 -0.27 -10.36
N THR A 818 20.13 0.29 -9.27
CA THR A 818 19.50 1.61 -9.27
C THR A 818 20.56 2.66 -9.59
N ILE A 819 20.25 3.52 -10.56
CA ILE A 819 21.13 4.58 -11.05
C ILE A 819 20.40 5.92 -11.01
N PRO A 820 21.14 7.03 -10.86
CA PRO A 820 20.54 8.36 -10.96
C PRO A 820 19.78 8.57 -12.26
N SER A 821 18.72 9.37 -12.18
CA SER A 821 17.93 9.78 -13.32
C SER A 821 18.79 10.50 -14.36
N ARG A 822 18.44 10.33 -15.65
CA ARG A 822 18.97 11.16 -16.73
C ARG A 822 18.82 12.67 -16.47
N TYR A 823 17.80 13.12 -15.73
CA TYR A 823 17.62 14.53 -15.39
C TYR A 823 18.60 14.99 -14.30
N TRP A 824 18.88 14.12 -13.32
CA TRP A 824 19.91 14.38 -12.31
C TRP A 824 21.29 14.54 -12.98
N GLU A 825 21.64 13.62 -13.87
CA GLU A 825 22.91 13.65 -14.62
C GLU A 825 22.99 14.86 -15.56
N GLN A 826 21.89 15.20 -16.23
CA GLN A 826 21.84 16.35 -17.13
C GLN A 826 22.08 17.68 -16.39
N GLU A 827 21.50 17.87 -15.21
CA GLU A 827 21.69 19.12 -14.46
C GLU A 827 23.08 19.19 -13.82
N LEU A 828 23.64 18.06 -13.38
CA LEU A 828 25.05 18.00 -12.98
C LEU A 828 25.97 18.38 -14.14
N TRP A 829 25.74 17.81 -15.33
CA TRP A 829 26.52 18.07 -16.53
C TRP A 829 26.42 19.54 -17.00
N ASN A 830 25.27 20.19 -16.85
CA ASN A 830 25.11 21.61 -17.18
C ASN A 830 26.01 22.48 -16.29
N LEU A 831 26.05 22.20 -14.98
CA LEU A 831 26.95 22.89 -14.05
C LEU A 831 28.42 22.59 -14.34
N GLU A 832 28.77 21.35 -14.64
CA GLU A 832 30.14 20.97 -15.01
C GLU A 832 30.61 21.72 -16.27
N LYS A 833 29.71 21.92 -17.25
CA LYS A 833 29.98 22.73 -18.45
C LYS A 833 30.17 24.21 -18.12
N GLU A 834 29.34 24.76 -17.24
CA GLU A 834 29.42 26.16 -16.81
C GLU A 834 30.74 26.42 -16.06
N HIS A 835 31.09 25.53 -15.12
CA HIS A 835 32.32 25.61 -14.33
C HIS A 835 33.57 25.11 -15.08
N LYS A 836 33.40 24.41 -16.21
CA LYS A 836 34.45 23.77 -17.01
C LYS A 836 35.31 22.76 -16.22
N CYS A 837 34.71 22.07 -15.25
CA CYS A 837 35.37 21.03 -14.45
C CYS A 837 34.36 19.98 -13.98
N LEU A 838 34.83 18.77 -13.67
CA LEU A 838 34.00 17.73 -13.07
C LEU A 838 33.68 18.06 -11.59
N LEU A 839 32.42 17.91 -11.19
CA LEU A 839 31.91 18.29 -9.88
C LEU A 839 31.65 17.07 -8.96
N GLN A 840 32.33 15.95 -9.21
CA GLN A 840 32.12 14.71 -8.44
C GLN A 840 32.28 14.88 -6.91
N ASN A 841 33.13 15.81 -6.47
CA ASN A 841 33.38 16.08 -5.04
C ASN A 841 32.30 16.96 -4.39
N THR A 842 31.40 17.57 -5.15
CA THR A 842 30.27 18.35 -4.60
C THR A 842 29.05 17.49 -4.36
N ILE A 843 29.04 16.24 -4.84
CA ILE A 843 27.95 15.30 -4.61
C ILE A 843 28.01 14.82 -3.16
N GLN A 844 26.98 15.13 -2.39
CA GLN A 844 26.85 14.68 -1.01
C GLN A 844 26.43 13.21 -0.99
N ARG A 845 27.23 12.36 -0.35
CA ARG A 845 26.89 10.93 -0.17
C ARG A 845 26.38 10.70 1.24
N VAL A 846 25.16 10.17 1.36
CA VAL A 846 24.57 9.81 2.66
C VAL A 846 25.13 8.46 3.09
N PRO A 847 25.88 8.39 4.21
CA PRO A 847 26.39 7.12 4.72
C PRO A 847 25.24 6.26 5.27
N LEU A 848 25.35 4.94 5.10
CA LEU A 848 24.55 3.99 5.86
C LEU A 848 25.26 3.74 7.19
N ASP A 849 24.83 4.43 8.24
CA ASP A 849 25.37 4.23 9.59
C ASP A 849 24.85 2.90 10.17
N LEU A 850 25.61 1.83 9.93
CA LEU A 850 25.40 0.56 10.62
C LEU A 850 26.08 0.65 11.99
N ASP A 851 25.28 0.67 13.05
CA ASP A 851 25.81 0.44 14.39
C ASP A 851 26.20 -1.04 14.53
N LEU A 852 27.45 -1.32 14.15
CA LEU A 852 28.05 -2.64 14.26
C LEU A 852 28.68 -2.86 15.64
N GLN A 853 28.36 -2.02 16.64
CA GLN A 853 28.83 -2.26 18.00
C GLN A 853 28.35 -3.64 18.44
N ARG A 854 29.33 -4.55 18.65
CA ARG A 854 29.05 -5.83 19.28
C ARG A 854 28.53 -5.55 20.67
N VAL A 855 27.24 -5.80 20.88
CA VAL A 855 26.69 -5.87 22.23
C VAL A 855 27.38 -7.04 22.92
N THR A 856 28.37 -6.75 23.77
CA THR A 856 29.01 -7.75 24.62
C THR A 856 27.97 -8.24 25.61
N ALA A 857 27.40 -9.41 25.36
CA ALA A 857 26.48 -10.02 26.31
C ALA A 857 27.25 -10.56 27.52
N ALA A 858 26.78 -10.19 28.71
CA ALA A 858 27.19 -10.86 29.94
C ALA A 858 26.71 -12.33 29.92
N LEU A 859 27.55 -13.24 30.41
CA LEU A 859 27.14 -14.63 30.60
C LEU A 859 26.03 -14.70 31.67
N PRO A 860 24.99 -15.54 31.50
CA PRO A 860 23.99 -15.72 32.53
C PRO A 860 24.60 -16.39 33.77
N GLU A 861 24.64 -15.67 34.89
CA GLU A 861 25.05 -16.23 36.19
C GLU A 861 24.01 -17.23 36.70
N LYS A 862 24.45 -18.40 37.18
CA LYS A 862 23.53 -19.39 37.75
C LYS A 862 22.89 -18.93 39.05
N SER A 863 23.60 -18.12 39.84
CA SER A 863 23.11 -17.49 41.09
C SER A 863 21.78 -16.78 40.87
N SER A 864 21.65 -16.05 39.76
CA SER A 864 20.46 -15.28 39.38
C SER A 864 19.25 -16.16 39.01
N PHE A 865 19.46 -17.45 38.74
CA PHE A 865 18.41 -18.38 38.27
C PHE A 865 18.28 -19.65 39.12
N LEU A 866 18.85 -19.67 40.34
CA LEU A 866 18.87 -20.84 41.22
C LEU A 866 17.48 -21.45 41.45
N SER A 867 16.45 -20.63 41.66
CA SER A 867 15.08 -21.12 41.88
C SER A 867 14.54 -21.89 40.68
N ARG A 868 14.74 -21.36 39.46
CA ARG A 868 14.33 -22.01 38.20
C ARG A 868 15.17 -23.26 37.91
N LEU A 869 16.47 -23.20 38.18
CA LEU A 869 17.37 -24.34 38.05
C LEU A 869 16.94 -25.48 38.98
N HIS A 870 16.73 -25.21 40.27
CA HIS A 870 16.23 -26.20 41.23
C HIS A 870 14.87 -26.76 40.83
N GLN A 871 13.93 -25.91 40.39
CA GLN A 871 12.63 -26.38 39.89
C GLN A 871 12.79 -27.35 38.71
N ARG A 872 13.72 -27.07 37.79
CA ARG A 872 14.02 -27.95 36.66
C ARG A 872 14.70 -29.26 37.09
N LEU A 873 15.65 -29.19 38.02
CA LEU A 873 16.36 -30.37 38.54
C LEU A 873 15.44 -31.29 39.36
N ASN A 874 14.51 -30.73 40.13
CA ASN A 874 13.51 -31.50 40.89
C ASN A 874 12.58 -32.33 39.99
N LYS A 875 12.32 -31.87 38.75
CA LYS A 875 11.57 -32.67 37.76
C LYS A 875 12.38 -33.87 37.24
N GLY A 876 13.71 -33.84 37.37
CA GLY A 876 14.65 -34.81 36.83
C GLY A 876 15.13 -34.46 35.42
N LEU A 877 16.39 -34.74 35.11
CA LEU A 877 17.00 -34.48 33.80
C LEU A 877 16.89 -35.72 32.91
N SER A 878 16.52 -35.53 31.63
CA SER A 878 16.63 -36.60 30.65
C SER A 878 18.08 -36.72 30.14
N LEU A 879 18.45 -37.88 29.60
CA LEU A 879 19.73 -38.05 28.90
C LEU A 879 19.90 -37.07 27.73
N SER A 880 18.80 -36.74 27.04
CA SER A 880 18.80 -35.71 26.00
C SER A 880 19.09 -34.31 26.56
N ALA A 881 18.52 -33.95 27.72
CA ALA A 881 18.81 -32.69 28.39
C ALA A 881 20.27 -32.61 28.88
N LEU A 882 20.82 -33.72 29.38
CA LEU A 882 22.23 -33.79 29.77
C LEU A 882 23.16 -33.66 28.56
N ASN A 883 22.79 -34.25 27.42
CA ASN A 883 23.49 -34.07 26.14
C ASN A 883 23.45 -32.62 25.64
N ILE A 884 22.32 -31.92 25.81
CA ILE A 884 22.20 -30.49 25.49
C ILE A 884 23.17 -29.70 26.38
N TYR A 885 23.22 -29.99 27.68
CA TYR A 885 24.15 -29.34 28.62
C TYR A 885 25.62 -29.57 28.23
N LEU A 886 26.00 -30.83 27.98
CA LEU A 886 27.36 -31.20 27.55
C LEU A 886 27.75 -30.51 26.23
N SER A 887 26.79 -30.29 25.33
CA SER A 887 27.05 -29.62 24.05
C SER A 887 27.14 -28.10 24.20
N CYS A 888 26.29 -27.50 25.04
CA CYS A 888 26.25 -26.07 25.29
C CYS A 888 25.42 -25.75 26.57
N PRO A 889 26.05 -25.39 27.69
CA PRO A 889 25.34 -24.98 28.92
C PRO A 889 24.39 -23.80 28.72
N LEU A 890 24.74 -22.85 27.85
CA LEU A 890 23.87 -21.73 27.48
C LEU A 890 22.59 -22.19 26.74
N ARG A 891 22.70 -23.21 25.88
CA ARG A 891 21.52 -23.80 25.22
C ARG A 891 20.63 -24.51 26.24
N PHE A 892 21.23 -25.24 27.17
CA PHE A 892 20.50 -25.83 28.29
C PHE A 892 19.78 -24.78 29.12
N PHE A 893 20.42 -23.64 29.42
CA PHE A 893 19.77 -22.54 30.09
C PHE A 893 18.55 -22.04 29.32
N LYS A 894 18.69 -21.74 28.02
CA LYS A 894 17.57 -21.25 27.18
C LYS A 894 16.41 -22.23 27.13
N GLU A 895 16.67 -23.50 26.87
CA GLU A 895 15.64 -24.52 26.62
C GLU A 895 15.07 -25.14 27.89
N GLN A 896 15.90 -25.43 28.89
CA GLN A 896 15.52 -26.21 30.08
C GLN A 896 15.27 -25.35 31.32
N VAL A 897 15.95 -24.20 31.47
CA VAL A 897 15.83 -23.34 32.67
C VAL A 897 14.92 -22.13 32.41
N ALA A 898 15.13 -21.41 31.32
CA ALA A 898 14.31 -20.27 30.91
C ALA A 898 13.06 -20.67 30.12
N ASN A 899 12.99 -21.92 29.64
CA ASN A 899 11.87 -22.50 28.90
C ASN A 899 11.49 -21.71 27.64
N PHE A 900 12.47 -21.17 26.93
CA PHE A 900 12.24 -20.54 25.64
C PHE A 900 12.06 -21.63 24.56
N PRO A 901 11.02 -21.53 23.71
CA PRO A 901 10.82 -22.47 22.62
C PRO A 901 11.93 -22.29 21.56
N PRO A 902 12.63 -23.35 21.14
CA PRO A 902 13.64 -23.26 20.09
C PRO A 902 12.99 -22.79 18.79
N ARG A 903 13.68 -21.92 18.04
CA ARG A 903 13.27 -21.60 16.67
C ARG A 903 13.64 -22.79 15.77
N HIS A 904 12.69 -23.26 14.96
CA HIS A 904 12.99 -24.27 13.95
C HIS A 904 14.02 -23.73 12.97
N ASP A 905 15.12 -24.46 12.75
CA ASP A 905 16.04 -24.16 11.65
C ASP A 905 15.31 -24.50 10.33
N PRO A 906 15.11 -23.54 9.40
CA PRO A 906 14.43 -23.79 8.14
C PRO A 906 15.14 -24.83 7.26
N ARG A 907 16.39 -25.19 7.56
CA ARG A 907 17.15 -26.26 6.88
C ARG A 907 16.90 -27.65 7.47
N GLN A 908 16.34 -27.76 8.67
CA GLN A 908 16.02 -29.04 9.29
C GLN A 908 14.61 -29.46 8.90
N ASP A 909 14.45 -30.71 8.47
CA ASP A 909 13.13 -31.26 8.15
C ASP A 909 12.29 -31.40 9.43
N PRO A 910 11.19 -30.64 9.60
CA PRO A 910 10.37 -30.72 10.79
C PRO A 910 9.72 -32.11 10.96
N ALA A 911 9.61 -32.91 9.89
CA ALA A 911 9.10 -34.26 9.99
C ALA A 911 10.11 -35.27 10.54
N ALA A 912 11.42 -34.99 10.52
CA ALA A 912 12.42 -35.97 10.94
C ALA A 912 12.23 -36.45 12.39
N MET A 913 11.87 -35.54 13.30
CA MET A 913 11.58 -35.87 14.71
C MET A 913 10.31 -36.73 14.83
N ILE A 914 9.22 -36.31 14.17
CA ILE A 914 7.93 -37.02 14.20
C ILE A 914 8.06 -38.42 13.59
N MET A 915 8.82 -38.55 12.50
CA MET A 915 9.09 -39.84 11.83
C MET A 915 9.97 -40.74 12.70
N GLY A 916 10.88 -40.17 13.49
CA GLY A 916 11.64 -40.90 14.51
C GLY A 916 10.71 -41.47 15.59
N ASP A 917 9.88 -40.63 16.21
CA ASP A 917 8.93 -41.05 17.23
C ASP A 917 7.95 -42.11 16.71
N ALA A 918 7.51 -41.98 15.45
CA ALA A 918 6.69 -42.97 14.77
C ALA A 918 7.39 -44.34 14.68
N ALA A 919 8.67 -44.35 14.28
CA ALA A 919 9.45 -45.58 14.20
C ALA A 919 9.54 -46.30 15.55
N HIS A 920 9.82 -45.56 16.63
CA HIS A 920 9.89 -46.12 17.99
C HIS A 920 8.54 -46.70 18.43
N ARG A 921 7.44 -45.95 18.27
CA ARG A 921 6.09 -46.42 18.65
C ARG A 921 5.68 -47.70 17.92
N ILE A 922 5.94 -47.78 16.62
CA ILE A 922 5.62 -48.96 15.81
C ILE A 922 6.45 -50.17 16.27
N LEU A 923 7.75 -49.99 16.48
CA LEU A 923 8.64 -51.07 16.93
C LEU A 923 8.32 -51.51 18.36
N GLU A 924 7.93 -50.59 19.24
CA GLU A 924 7.46 -50.87 20.59
C GLU A 924 6.24 -51.80 20.57
N GLN A 925 5.18 -51.42 19.85
CA GLN A 925 3.94 -52.21 19.78
C GLN A 925 4.19 -53.58 19.16
N LEU A 926 5.05 -53.65 18.15
CA LEU A 926 5.38 -54.89 17.45
C LEU A 926 6.17 -55.88 18.33
N LEU A 927 7.11 -55.39 19.15
CA LEU A 927 8.01 -56.23 19.93
C LEU A 927 7.53 -56.49 21.37
N ARG A 928 6.70 -55.62 21.94
CA ARG A 928 6.21 -55.71 23.33
C ARG A 928 5.58 -57.07 23.70
N PRO A 929 4.79 -57.75 22.83
CA PRO A 929 4.25 -59.08 23.15
C PRO A 929 5.31 -60.15 23.42
N TYR A 930 6.55 -59.92 22.97
CA TYR A 930 7.65 -60.88 23.02
C TYR A 930 8.71 -60.56 24.10
N CYS A 931 8.42 -59.64 25.03
CA CYS A 931 9.34 -59.38 26.15
C CYS A 931 9.58 -60.65 26.98
N ASN A 932 10.84 -60.89 27.36
CA ASN A 932 11.34 -62.11 28.00
C ASN A 932 11.18 -63.40 27.16
N SER A 933 11.14 -63.27 25.83
CA SER A 933 11.04 -64.42 24.92
C SER A 933 11.99 -64.30 23.71
N ARG A 934 12.19 -65.40 22.98
CA ARG A 934 12.94 -65.39 21.71
C ARG A 934 12.00 -65.05 20.57
N VAL A 935 12.33 -64.00 19.81
CA VAL A 935 11.56 -63.55 18.65
C VAL A 935 12.47 -63.36 17.44
N THR A 936 11.99 -63.74 16.26
CA THR A 936 12.63 -63.41 14.98
C THR A 936 11.88 -62.24 14.37
N PRO A 937 12.42 -61.01 14.33
CA PRO A 937 11.67 -59.83 13.91
C PRO A 937 11.08 -59.94 12.50
N ARG A 938 11.70 -60.70 11.58
CA ARG A 938 11.15 -61.00 10.26
C ARG A 938 9.76 -61.66 10.28
N ASN A 939 9.45 -62.45 11.30
CA ASN A 939 8.16 -63.15 11.40
C ASN A 939 7.00 -62.20 11.78
N LEU A 940 7.30 -60.96 12.17
CA LEU A 940 6.33 -59.97 12.63
C LEU A 940 5.80 -59.06 11.51
N ILE A 941 6.22 -59.28 10.26
CA ILE A 941 5.75 -58.51 9.10
C ILE A 941 4.21 -58.52 8.94
N PRO A 942 3.49 -59.64 9.19
CA PRO A 942 2.02 -59.62 9.15
C PRO A 942 1.39 -58.68 10.20
N ASP A 943 1.95 -58.64 11.40
CA ASP A 943 1.47 -57.79 12.50
C ASP A 943 1.83 -56.31 12.28
N PHE A 944 2.91 -56.03 11.53
CA PHE A 944 3.32 -54.67 11.17
C PHE A 944 2.24 -53.91 10.41
N GLU A 945 1.55 -54.54 9.46
CA GLU A 945 0.54 -53.86 8.64
C GLU A 945 -0.65 -53.39 9.51
N ILE A 946 -1.05 -54.20 10.49
CA ILE A 946 -2.13 -53.86 11.43
C ILE A 946 -1.71 -52.67 12.32
N ILE A 947 -0.51 -52.72 12.89
CA ILE A 947 0.02 -51.66 13.75
C ILE A 947 0.25 -50.36 12.98
N TRP A 948 0.70 -50.47 11.72
CA TRP A 948 0.91 -49.32 10.84
C TRP A 948 -0.39 -48.55 10.61
N ASP A 949 -1.48 -49.26 10.30
CA ASP A 949 -2.79 -48.66 10.06
C ASP A 949 -3.42 -48.05 11.32
N GLU A 950 -3.05 -48.53 12.52
CA GLU A 950 -3.47 -47.95 13.79
C GLU A 950 -2.68 -46.67 14.15
N VAL A 951 -1.35 -46.71 14.03
CA VAL A 951 -0.45 -45.68 14.58
C VAL A 951 -0.24 -44.50 13.62
N MET A 952 -0.19 -44.74 12.32
CA MET A 952 0.17 -43.71 11.34
C MET A 952 -0.88 -42.59 11.18
N PRO A 953 -2.21 -42.87 11.16
CA PRO A 953 -3.23 -41.81 11.03
C PRO A 953 -3.22 -40.81 12.19
N GLU A 954 -2.92 -41.26 13.41
CA GLU A 954 -2.82 -40.37 14.58
C GLU A 954 -1.66 -39.40 14.44
N LEU A 955 -0.48 -39.91 14.08
CA LEU A 955 0.76 -39.12 13.97
C LEU A 955 0.75 -38.16 12.79
N LEU A 956 0.03 -38.50 11.70
CA LEU A 956 -0.06 -37.65 10.52
C LEU A 956 -0.76 -36.31 10.76
N ARG A 957 -1.56 -36.20 11.83
CA ARG A 957 -2.22 -34.95 12.23
C ARG A 957 -1.23 -33.88 12.65
N ASP A 958 -0.10 -34.28 13.22
CA ASP A 958 0.88 -33.37 13.82
C ASP A 958 2.03 -33.02 12.85
N VAL A 959 2.05 -33.56 11.62
CA VAL A 959 3.12 -33.35 10.62
C VAL A 959 2.89 -32.05 9.82
N PRO A 960 3.71 -31.01 10.00
CA PRO A 960 3.57 -29.71 9.33
C PRO A 960 4.19 -29.73 7.93
N LEU A 961 3.78 -30.69 7.10
CA LEU A 961 4.23 -30.85 5.71
C LEU A 961 3.09 -30.70 4.72
N SER A 962 3.42 -30.25 3.50
CA SER A 962 2.49 -30.27 2.37
C SER A 962 2.00 -31.70 2.08
N PRO A 963 0.83 -31.90 1.46
CA PRO A 963 0.29 -33.23 1.18
C PRO A 963 1.28 -34.14 0.43
N ALA A 964 2.02 -33.60 -0.54
CA ALA A 964 3.02 -34.36 -1.30
C ALA A 964 4.23 -34.74 -0.45
N ALA A 965 4.81 -33.79 0.32
CA ALA A 965 5.95 -34.08 1.18
C ALA A 965 5.59 -35.06 2.29
N ARG A 966 4.38 -34.94 2.87
CA ARG A 966 3.82 -35.88 3.84
C ARG A 966 3.72 -37.29 3.25
N PHE A 967 3.15 -37.43 2.05
CA PHE A 967 3.04 -38.71 1.36
C PHE A 967 4.42 -39.39 1.18
N PHE A 968 5.41 -38.64 0.69
CA PHE A 968 6.76 -39.19 0.49
C PHE A 968 7.43 -39.63 1.79
N GLN A 969 7.33 -38.83 2.87
CA GLN A 969 7.95 -39.17 4.14
C GLN A 969 7.32 -40.40 4.81
N VAL A 970 5.99 -40.50 4.79
CA VAL A 970 5.27 -41.67 5.28
C VAL A 970 5.68 -42.93 4.52
N ARG A 971 5.73 -42.83 3.19
CA ARG A 971 6.13 -43.96 2.35
C ARG A 971 7.59 -44.37 2.60
N LEU A 972 8.50 -43.40 2.74
CA LEU A 972 9.90 -43.67 3.05
C LEU A 972 10.05 -44.42 4.38
N LEU A 973 9.42 -43.93 5.45
CA LEU A 973 9.48 -44.58 6.77
C LEU A 973 8.93 -46.02 6.71
N ARG A 974 7.82 -46.22 6.00
CA ARG A 974 7.22 -47.56 5.81
C ARG A 974 8.22 -48.54 5.20
N GLU A 975 8.84 -48.14 4.09
CA GLU A 975 9.82 -48.96 3.40
C GLU A 975 11.07 -49.21 4.25
N LEU A 976 11.52 -48.22 5.04
CA LEU A 976 12.65 -48.39 5.95
C LEU A 976 12.38 -49.46 7.03
N LEU A 977 11.21 -49.42 7.67
CA LEU A 977 10.83 -50.38 8.71
C LEU A 977 10.62 -51.79 8.13
N LEU A 978 9.92 -51.91 6.99
CA LEU A 978 9.76 -53.20 6.31
C LEU A 978 11.08 -53.81 5.88
N ASN A 979 12.02 -53.00 5.38
CA ASN A 979 13.36 -53.46 5.03
C ASN A 979 14.14 -53.93 6.27
N TYR A 980 14.03 -53.22 7.39
CA TYR A 980 14.63 -53.62 8.66
C TYR A 980 14.08 -54.97 9.17
N LEU A 981 12.76 -55.17 9.13
CA LEU A 981 12.13 -56.43 9.53
C LEU A 981 12.56 -57.58 8.62
N ASN A 982 12.54 -57.38 7.29
CA ASN A 982 12.93 -58.39 6.31
C ASN A 982 14.37 -58.89 6.48
N LYS A 983 15.30 -58.00 6.87
CA LYS A 983 16.71 -58.33 7.08
C LYS A 983 17.02 -58.89 8.47
N SER A 984 16.05 -58.89 9.38
CA SER A 984 16.21 -59.36 10.76
C SER A 984 15.75 -60.82 10.89
N ASP A 985 16.47 -61.73 10.22
CA ASP A 985 16.15 -63.16 10.11
C ASP A 985 16.68 -64.03 11.26
N ARG A 986 17.50 -63.47 12.16
CA ARG A 986 18.01 -64.16 13.35
C ARG A 986 17.07 -64.01 14.53
N ALA A 987 16.91 -65.09 15.29
CA ALA A 987 16.19 -65.07 16.56
C ALA A 987 16.98 -64.24 17.58
N VAL A 988 16.29 -63.35 18.28
CA VAL A 988 16.85 -62.51 19.34
C VAL A 988 16.07 -62.76 20.62
N HIS A 989 16.78 -62.88 21.75
CA HIS A 989 16.16 -62.97 23.06
C HIS A 989 15.96 -61.56 23.61
N LEU A 990 14.72 -61.07 23.54
CA LEU A 990 14.34 -59.72 23.95
C LEU A 990 14.06 -59.71 25.46
N LEU A 991 14.82 -58.92 26.22
CA LEU A 991 14.67 -58.77 27.67
C LEU A 991 13.66 -57.66 28.00
N ALA A 992 13.79 -56.50 27.35
CA ALA A 992 12.92 -55.35 27.56
C ALA A 992 12.80 -54.49 26.29
N ILE A 993 11.71 -53.74 26.17
CA ILE A 993 11.47 -52.75 25.10
C ILE A 993 10.89 -51.48 25.72
N GLU A 994 11.40 -50.32 25.30
CA GLU A 994 10.96 -48.99 25.72
C GLU A 994 10.78 -48.85 27.26
N GLU A 995 11.74 -49.42 28.00
CA GLU A 995 11.72 -49.51 29.47
C GLU A 995 12.08 -48.16 30.10
N ALA A 996 11.18 -47.60 30.91
CA ALA A 996 11.44 -46.37 31.65
C ALA A 996 12.33 -46.66 32.85
N VAL A 997 13.47 -45.96 32.94
CA VAL A 997 14.46 -46.11 34.00
C VAL A 997 14.81 -44.74 34.60
N GLU A 998 14.94 -44.70 35.92
CA GLU A 998 15.38 -43.51 36.65
C GLU A 998 16.43 -43.87 37.69
N ARG A 999 17.42 -42.98 37.85
CA ARG A 999 18.48 -43.13 38.85
C ARG A 999 19.03 -41.77 39.25
N HIS A 1000 19.33 -41.57 40.53
CA HIS A 1000 20.06 -40.38 40.98
C HIS A 1000 21.50 -40.39 40.48
N LEU A 1001 22.07 -39.22 40.19
CA LEU A 1001 23.52 -39.11 39.93
C LEU A 1001 24.33 -39.51 41.18
N PRO A 1002 25.61 -39.90 41.03
CA PRO A 1002 26.42 -40.34 42.16
C PRO A 1002 26.98 -39.16 42.98
N GLY A 1003 27.39 -39.47 44.21
CA GLY A 1003 28.11 -38.57 45.11
C GLY A 1003 27.42 -37.23 45.37
N GLN A 1004 28.14 -36.12 45.23
CA GLN A 1004 27.62 -34.77 45.54
C GLN A 1004 26.53 -34.31 44.56
N ALA A 1005 26.41 -34.94 43.40
CA ALA A 1005 25.37 -34.66 42.42
C ALA A 1005 24.05 -35.41 42.68
N ALA A 1006 23.92 -36.18 43.77
CA ALA A 1006 22.77 -37.05 44.03
C ALA A 1006 21.40 -36.36 44.08
N MET A 1007 21.36 -35.04 44.29
CA MET A 1007 20.10 -34.27 44.19
C MET A 1007 19.51 -34.25 42.77
N ILE A 1008 20.31 -34.56 41.74
CA ILE A 1008 19.87 -34.61 40.35
C ILE A 1008 19.38 -36.03 40.04
N ARG A 1009 18.08 -36.15 39.76
CA ARG A 1009 17.48 -37.39 39.25
C ARG A 1009 17.65 -37.46 37.73
N LEU A 1010 18.28 -38.52 37.21
CA LEU A 1010 18.44 -38.77 35.78
C LEU A 1010 17.37 -39.77 35.32
N ASN A 1011 16.69 -39.44 34.23
CA ASN A 1011 15.62 -40.24 33.64
C ASN A 1011 15.99 -40.63 32.21
N GLY A 1012 15.62 -41.83 31.80
CA GLY A 1012 15.80 -42.32 30.44
C GLY A 1012 14.77 -43.38 30.07
N ARG A 1013 14.68 -43.67 28.77
CA ARG A 1013 13.88 -44.77 28.23
C ARG A 1013 14.82 -45.63 27.41
N LEU A 1014 14.94 -46.91 27.74
CA LEU A 1014 15.79 -47.87 27.03
C LEU A 1014 14.97 -48.43 25.87
N ASP A 1015 15.27 -48.04 24.63
CA ASP A 1015 14.46 -48.45 23.47
C ASP A 1015 14.34 -49.96 23.34
N ARG A 1016 15.47 -50.68 23.46
CA ARG A 1016 15.52 -52.14 23.37
C ARG A 1016 16.66 -52.75 24.18
N VAL A 1017 16.41 -53.84 24.89
CA VAL A 1017 17.43 -54.62 25.60
C VAL A 1017 17.36 -56.07 25.16
N ASP A 1018 18.43 -56.56 24.53
CA ASP A 1018 18.57 -57.94 24.08
C ASP A 1018 19.55 -58.70 24.98
N GLN A 1019 19.46 -60.03 25.03
CA GLN A 1019 20.53 -60.88 25.58
C GLN A 1019 21.57 -61.17 24.47
N ASP A 1020 22.82 -60.76 24.67
CA ASP A 1020 23.91 -61.08 23.73
C ASP A 1020 24.44 -62.49 23.98
N GLU A 1021 24.39 -63.35 22.95
CA GLU A 1021 24.89 -64.74 23.03
C GLU A 1021 26.43 -64.79 23.02
N ALA A 1022 27.12 -63.76 22.52
CA ALA A 1022 28.59 -63.73 22.43
C ALA A 1022 29.27 -63.38 23.75
N THR A 1023 28.70 -62.42 24.50
CA THR A 1023 29.24 -61.94 25.78
C THR A 1023 28.49 -62.45 27.01
N ALA A 1024 27.31 -63.08 26.82
CA ALA A 1024 26.38 -63.47 27.87
C ALA A 1024 25.86 -62.29 28.74
N LEU A 1025 25.99 -61.05 28.27
CA LEU A 1025 25.49 -59.85 28.93
C LEU A 1025 24.27 -59.25 28.21
N PRO A 1026 23.43 -58.47 28.91
CA PRO A 1026 22.44 -57.62 28.27
C PRO A 1026 23.08 -56.59 27.31
N LEU A 1027 22.47 -56.37 26.15
CA LEU A 1027 22.85 -55.41 25.13
C LEU A 1027 21.71 -54.40 24.93
N ILE A 1028 21.96 -53.16 25.32
CA ILE A 1028 21.05 -52.02 25.16
C ILE A 1028 21.22 -51.44 23.75
N LEU A 1029 20.15 -51.36 22.98
CA LEU A 1029 20.12 -50.83 21.62
C LEU A 1029 19.21 -49.60 21.56
N ASP A 1030 19.73 -48.51 20.98
CA ASP A 1030 18.97 -47.28 20.71
C ASP A 1030 18.71 -47.14 19.21
N TYR A 1031 17.45 -46.93 18.82
CA TYR A 1031 17.04 -46.88 17.42
C TYR A 1031 17.44 -45.55 16.77
N LYS A 1032 17.98 -45.63 15.55
CA LYS A 1032 18.29 -44.46 14.72
C LYS A 1032 17.77 -44.64 13.29
N THR A 1033 16.97 -43.69 12.83
CA THR A 1033 16.37 -43.69 11.48
C THR A 1033 17.30 -43.15 10.39
N GLY A 1034 18.38 -42.45 10.76
CA GLY A 1034 19.40 -41.94 9.84
C GLY A 1034 20.53 -42.93 9.52
N SER A 1035 21.54 -42.44 8.80
CA SER A 1035 22.78 -43.16 8.47
C SER A 1035 23.74 -43.25 9.66
N ALA A 1036 24.56 -44.31 9.69
CA ALA A 1036 25.60 -44.46 10.70
C ALA A 1036 26.77 -43.52 10.36
N PRO A 1037 27.26 -42.72 11.33
CA PRO A 1037 28.44 -41.91 11.10
C PRO A 1037 29.68 -42.81 10.97
N GLN A 1038 30.56 -42.51 10.01
CA GLN A 1038 31.89 -43.13 9.92
C GLN A 1038 32.78 -42.64 11.07
N LYS A 1039 32.62 -43.21 12.27
CA LYS A 1039 33.45 -42.88 13.45
C LYS A 1039 34.16 -44.12 13.98
N SER A 1040 35.40 -43.94 14.42
CA SER A 1040 36.15 -44.98 15.10
C SER A 1040 35.50 -45.29 16.45
N PRO A 1041 35.39 -46.57 16.84
CA PRO A 1041 34.87 -46.94 18.15
C PRO A 1041 35.66 -46.33 19.30
N HIS A 1042 35.02 -46.10 20.45
CA HIS A 1042 35.67 -45.53 21.62
C HIS A 1042 36.75 -46.46 22.16
N LYS A 1043 37.93 -45.91 22.45
CA LYS A 1043 39.01 -46.62 23.14
C LYS A 1043 38.79 -46.47 24.65
N ILE A 1044 38.37 -47.55 25.30
CA ILE A 1044 38.01 -47.57 26.75
C ILE A 1044 39.14 -46.99 27.62
N GLN A 1045 40.40 -47.24 27.27
CA GLN A 1045 41.57 -46.70 27.99
C GLN A 1045 41.57 -45.16 28.07
N ARG A 1046 41.07 -44.46 27.05
CA ARG A 1046 40.96 -42.99 27.07
C ARG A 1046 39.83 -42.52 27.99
N LEU A 1047 38.74 -43.28 28.08
CA LEU A 1047 37.63 -42.95 28.97
C LEU A 1047 37.98 -43.19 30.44
N ILE A 1048 38.89 -44.13 30.73
CA ILE A 1048 39.46 -44.31 32.08
C ILE A 1048 40.38 -43.13 32.42
N ALA A 1049 41.30 -42.78 31.51
CA ALA A 1049 42.18 -41.62 31.70
C ALA A 1049 41.39 -40.30 31.89
N LEU A 1050 40.27 -40.13 31.16
CA LEU A 1050 39.38 -38.99 31.33
C LEU A 1050 38.87 -38.84 32.77
N ALA A 1051 38.48 -39.93 33.42
CA ALA A 1051 37.97 -39.85 34.79
C ALA A 1051 39.06 -39.37 35.77
N GLU A 1052 40.30 -39.82 35.60
CA GLU A 1052 41.47 -39.37 36.37
C GLU A 1052 41.80 -37.89 36.10
N GLU A 1053 41.74 -37.46 34.82
CA GLU A 1053 41.96 -36.05 34.44
C GLU A 1053 40.92 -35.11 35.06
N LEU A 1054 39.66 -35.54 35.18
CA LEU A 1054 38.58 -34.72 35.74
C LEU A 1054 38.72 -34.49 37.25
N GLU A 1055 39.41 -35.36 37.98
CA GLU A 1055 39.73 -35.13 39.40
C GLU A 1055 40.64 -33.91 39.59
N LEU A 1056 41.47 -33.59 38.59
CA LEU A 1056 42.37 -32.44 38.57
C LEU A 1056 41.70 -31.15 38.08
N LEU A 1057 40.46 -31.22 37.58
CA LEU A 1057 39.72 -30.09 36.98
C LEU A 1057 38.41 -29.85 37.72
N PRO A 1058 38.42 -29.23 38.91
CA PRO A 1058 37.21 -29.11 39.72
C PRO A 1058 36.19 -28.14 39.08
N PRO A 1059 34.87 -28.42 39.20
CA PRO A 1059 33.82 -27.69 38.48
C PRO A 1059 33.41 -26.34 39.09
N ASP A 1060 33.87 -26.01 40.30
CA ASP A 1060 33.55 -24.79 41.05
C ASP A 1060 34.40 -23.57 40.61
N GLN A 1061 35.55 -23.80 39.99
CA GLN A 1061 36.42 -22.73 39.48
C GLN A 1061 36.20 -22.49 37.98
N GLU A 1062 36.03 -21.23 37.57
CA GLU A 1062 35.67 -20.85 36.19
C GLU A 1062 36.68 -21.36 35.13
N SER A 1063 37.99 -21.27 35.39
CA SER A 1063 39.02 -21.68 34.43
C SER A 1063 39.10 -23.19 34.22
N THR A 1064 38.77 -24.00 35.25
CA THR A 1064 38.85 -25.47 35.20
C THR A 1064 37.52 -26.11 34.81
N SER A 1065 36.39 -25.47 35.13
CA SER A 1065 35.05 -25.95 34.83
C SER A 1065 34.82 -26.07 33.31
N GLN A 1066 35.22 -25.05 32.54
CA GLN A 1066 35.11 -25.09 31.08
C GLN A 1066 36.08 -26.12 30.46
N ALA A 1067 37.31 -26.20 30.99
CA ALA A 1067 38.30 -27.17 30.51
C ALA A 1067 37.81 -28.62 30.70
N GLY A 1068 37.26 -28.96 31.86
CA GLY A 1068 36.72 -30.29 32.11
C GLY A 1068 35.54 -30.65 31.19
N LEU A 1069 34.63 -29.70 30.93
CA LEU A 1069 33.53 -29.92 29.99
C LEU A 1069 34.02 -30.19 28.56
N ILE A 1070 35.06 -29.46 28.11
CA ILE A 1070 35.68 -29.67 26.80
C ILE A 1070 36.28 -31.08 26.73
N ARG A 1071 37.03 -31.52 27.75
CA ARG A 1071 37.63 -32.87 27.78
C ARG A 1071 36.58 -33.97 27.72
N ILE A 1072 35.47 -33.83 28.46
CA ILE A 1072 34.36 -34.78 28.37
C ILE A 1072 33.79 -34.82 26.96
N LYS A 1073 33.56 -33.66 26.32
CA LYS A 1073 32.99 -33.61 24.97
C LYS A 1073 33.93 -34.20 23.90
N GLU A 1074 35.24 -34.03 24.05
CA GLU A 1074 36.27 -34.58 23.14
C GLU A 1074 36.28 -36.11 23.16
N GLU A 1075 36.32 -36.71 24.35
CA GLU A 1075 36.42 -38.16 24.52
C GLU A 1075 35.04 -38.85 24.45
N MET A 1076 33.97 -38.13 24.81
CA MET A 1076 32.59 -38.60 24.85
C MET A 1076 31.64 -37.60 24.15
N GLN A 1077 31.50 -37.74 22.83
CA GLN A 1077 30.68 -36.84 22.02
C GLN A 1077 29.18 -36.84 22.37
N SER A 1078 28.68 -37.95 22.95
CA SER A 1078 27.31 -38.11 23.44
C SER A 1078 27.32 -38.91 24.75
N ILE A 1079 26.62 -38.41 25.77
CA ILE A 1079 26.41 -39.08 27.06
C ILE A 1079 25.26 -40.09 27.00
N GLN A 1080 24.57 -40.24 25.86
CA GLN A 1080 23.35 -41.02 25.77
C GLN A 1080 23.59 -42.51 26.06
N LEU A 1081 24.49 -43.16 25.32
CA LEU A 1081 24.80 -44.59 25.49
C LEU A 1081 25.47 -44.89 26.85
N PRO A 1082 26.47 -44.12 27.33
CA PRO A 1082 27.00 -44.29 28.69
C PRO A 1082 25.94 -44.05 29.76
N GLY A 1083 25.07 -43.06 29.57
CA GLY A 1083 23.97 -42.79 30.46
C GLY A 1083 22.97 -43.94 30.57
N TYR A 1084 22.67 -44.64 29.47
CA TYR A 1084 21.87 -45.86 29.52
C TYR A 1084 22.53 -46.97 30.35
N LEU A 1085 23.85 -47.17 30.23
CA LEU A 1085 24.59 -48.13 31.06
C LEU A 1085 24.50 -47.79 32.55
N TYR A 1086 24.57 -46.50 32.89
CA TYR A 1086 24.41 -46.03 34.26
C TYR A 1086 22.98 -46.24 34.78
N LEU A 1087 21.96 -45.92 33.97
CA LEU A 1087 20.55 -46.09 34.34
C LEU A 1087 20.15 -47.55 34.51
N TYR A 1088 20.69 -48.46 33.68
CA TYR A 1088 20.38 -49.90 33.75
C TYR A 1088 20.89 -50.57 35.04
N ASN A 1089 21.91 -50.00 35.69
CA ASN A 1089 22.41 -50.41 37.01
C ASN A 1089 22.80 -51.90 37.13
N ARG A 1090 23.23 -52.51 36.03
CA ARG A 1090 23.79 -53.87 35.96
C ARG A 1090 24.86 -53.93 34.85
N PRO A 1091 25.81 -54.89 34.91
CA PRO A 1091 26.76 -55.14 33.82
C PRO A 1091 26.02 -55.33 32.49
N ALA A 1092 26.30 -54.47 31.52
CA ALA A 1092 25.63 -54.48 30.22
C ALA A 1092 26.51 -53.84 29.15
N THR A 1093 26.21 -54.11 27.89
CA THR A 1093 26.80 -53.43 26.73
C THR A 1093 25.76 -52.53 26.07
N CYS A 1094 26.19 -51.58 25.25
CA CYS A 1094 25.25 -50.71 24.54
C CYS A 1094 25.71 -50.34 23.13
N GLY A 1095 24.77 -49.94 22.28
CA GLY A 1095 25.05 -49.50 20.92
C GLY A 1095 23.87 -48.84 20.23
N TYR A 1096 24.15 -48.23 19.08
CA TYR A 1096 23.12 -47.70 18.19
C TYR A 1096 22.73 -48.75 17.15
N LEU A 1097 21.43 -48.82 16.85
CA LEU A 1097 20.85 -49.65 15.81
C LEU A 1097 20.32 -48.77 14.67
N TYR A 1098 21.02 -48.75 13.54
CA TYR A 1098 20.65 -47.91 12.40
C TYR A 1098 19.70 -48.64 11.46
N ILE A 1099 18.45 -48.18 11.42
CA ILE A 1099 17.39 -48.73 10.58
C ILE A 1099 17.68 -48.40 9.10
N GLY A 1100 18.19 -47.19 8.82
CA GLY A 1100 18.49 -46.70 7.47
C GLY A 1100 19.64 -47.44 6.77
N GLU A 1101 20.59 -48.02 7.51
CA GLU A 1101 21.76 -48.74 6.99
C GLU A 1101 21.69 -50.24 7.26
N TRP A 1102 20.56 -50.85 6.89
CA TRP A 1102 20.46 -52.30 6.75
C TRP A 1102 20.79 -53.08 8.04
N ASN A 1103 20.33 -52.59 9.19
CA ASN A 1103 20.56 -53.23 10.50
C ASN A 1103 22.02 -53.18 10.96
N SER A 1104 22.77 -52.13 10.57
CA SER A 1104 24.11 -51.90 11.08
C SER A 1104 24.07 -51.57 12.58
N ARG A 1105 24.89 -52.29 13.35
CA ARG A 1105 25.04 -52.08 14.79
C ARG A 1105 26.35 -51.35 15.04
N ASN A 1106 26.27 -50.19 15.67
CA ASN A 1106 27.46 -49.48 16.15
C ASN A 1106 27.56 -49.65 17.66
N ILE A 1107 28.34 -50.65 18.08
CA ILE A 1107 28.56 -50.95 19.50
C ILE A 1107 29.48 -49.89 20.09
N PHE A 1108 29.10 -49.34 21.25
CA PHE A 1108 29.82 -48.26 21.93
C PHE A 1108 31.32 -48.56 22.10
N ALA A 1109 31.64 -49.79 22.52
CA ALA A 1109 32.99 -50.34 22.56
C ALA A 1109 32.99 -51.78 21.99
N PRO A 1110 33.46 -52.02 20.75
CA PRO A 1110 33.55 -53.36 20.19
C PRO A 1110 34.73 -54.11 20.79
N PHE A 1111 34.48 -55.32 21.30
CA PHE A 1111 35.51 -56.18 21.90
C PHE A 1111 36.24 -57.07 20.88
N ASN A 1112 35.82 -57.02 19.60
CA ASN A 1112 36.31 -57.89 18.53
C ASN A 1112 37.60 -57.37 17.88
N GLN A 1113 38.71 -58.06 18.13
CA GLN A 1113 39.81 -58.20 17.17
C GLN A 1113 39.91 -59.67 16.79
N GLN A 1114 40.05 -59.95 15.48
CA GLN A 1114 40.10 -61.32 14.96
C GLN A 1114 41.19 -62.15 15.70
N GLY A 1115 40.78 -63.18 16.45
CA GLY A 1115 41.60 -64.38 16.64
C GLY A 1115 42.10 -64.77 18.04
N LYS A 1116 41.82 -64.06 19.15
CA LYS A 1116 42.24 -64.52 20.51
C LYS A 1116 41.16 -64.31 21.58
N LYS A 1117 40.47 -65.38 21.99
CA LYS A 1117 39.42 -65.37 23.06
C LYS A 1117 39.87 -64.62 24.33
N ASN A 1118 41.13 -64.80 24.75
CA ASN A 1118 41.67 -64.16 25.96
C ASN A 1118 41.72 -62.63 25.90
N VAL A 1119 41.86 -62.03 24.71
CA VAL A 1119 41.94 -60.57 24.54
C VAL A 1119 40.54 -59.93 24.60
N VAL A 1120 39.52 -60.64 24.09
CA VAL A 1120 38.11 -60.20 24.15
C VAL A 1120 37.64 -60.15 25.60
N GLU A 1121 37.92 -61.21 26.36
CA GLU A 1121 37.55 -61.32 27.78
C GLU A 1121 38.26 -60.26 28.63
N GLN A 1122 39.55 -60.01 28.40
CA GLN A 1122 40.30 -58.95 29.07
C GLN A 1122 39.73 -57.55 28.77
N ASN A 1123 39.42 -57.24 27.50
CA ASN A 1123 38.84 -55.96 27.12
C ASN A 1123 37.43 -55.77 27.69
N LEU A 1124 36.65 -56.84 27.79
CA LEU A 1124 35.33 -56.82 28.42
C LEU A 1124 35.45 -56.53 29.92
N GLN A 1125 36.39 -57.15 30.62
CA GLN A 1125 36.64 -56.86 32.04
C GLN A 1125 37.06 -55.40 32.29
N ILE A 1126 37.93 -54.85 31.43
CA ILE A 1126 38.32 -53.43 31.50
C ILE A 1126 37.10 -52.51 31.29
N PHE A 1127 36.20 -52.86 30.37
CA PHE A 1127 34.98 -52.11 30.13
C PHE A 1127 34.00 -52.15 31.31
N LEU A 1128 33.78 -53.33 31.90
CA LEU A 1128 32.93 -53.47 33.07
C LEU A 1128 33.49 -52.71 34.27
N HIS A 1129 34.82 -52.75 34.46
CA HIS A 1129 35.47 -51.95 35.50
C HIS A 1129 35.25 -50.44 35.27
N TRP A 1130 35.39 -49.97 34.04
CA TRP A 1130 35.07 -48.57 33.68
C TRP A 1130 33.60 -48.22 33.94
N GLN A 1131 32.66 -49.11 33.62
CA GLN A 1131 31.23 -48.93 33.85
C GLN A 1131 30.92 -48.77 35.35
N GLU A 1132 31.59 -49.54 36.21
CA GLU A 1132 31.36 -49.53 37.66
C GLU A 1132 32.08 -48.39 38.40
N THR A 1133 33.23 -47.93 37.90
CA THR A 1133 34.09 -46.98 38.63
C THR A 1133 34.22 -45.62 37.95
N SER A 1134 34.74 -45.57 36.72
CA SER A 1134 35.02 -44.33 36.00
C SER A 1134 33.77 -43.60 35.50
N LEU A 1135 32.77 -44.33 35.00
CA LEU A 1135 31.53 -43.73 34.47
C LEU A 1135 30.73 -42.98 35.55
N PRO A 1136 30.50 -43.52 36.76
CA PRO A 1136 29.96 -42.75 37.87
C PRO A 1136 30.75 -41.46 38.16
N GLY A 1137 32.08 -41.51 38.18
CA GLY A 1137 32.92 -40.32 38.42
C GLY A 1137 32.71 -39.22 37.38
N ILE A 1138 32.64 -39.58 36.10
CA ILE A 1138 32.36 -38.62 35.00
C ILE A 1138 30.96 -37.99 35.16
N LEU A 1139 29.96 -38.79 35.53
CA LEU A 1139 28.58 -38.33 35.73
C LEU A 1139 28.43 -37.45 36.99
N GLU A 1140 29.13 -37.78 38.07
CA GLU A 1140 29.21 -36.93 39.27
C GLU A 1140 29.83 -35.58 38.92
N TRP A 1141 30.94 -35.58 38.17
CA TRP A 1141 31.59 -34.36 37.72
C TRP A 1141 30.64 -33.46 36.91
N LEU A 1142 29.91 -34.04 35.94
CA LEU A 1142 28.91 -33.28 35.15
C LEU A 1142 27.79 -32.72 36.02
N GLY A 1143 27.31 -33.49 36.99
CA GLY A 1143 26.28 -33.05 37.93
C GLY A 1143 26.75 -31.91 38.82
N ARG A 1144 27.97 -32.01 39.36
CA ARG A 1144 28.62 -30.92 40.10
C ARG A 1144 28.82 -29.69 39.21
N HIS A 1145 29.22 -29.87 37.95
CA HIS A 1145 29.31 -28.77 36.99
C HIS A 1145 27.95 -28.07 36.76
N ILE A 1146 26.83 -28.81 36.76
CA ILE A 1146 25.49 -28.21 36.66
C ILE A 1146 25.16 -27.34 37.90
N LEU A 1147 25.59 -27.77 39.09
CA LEU A 1147 25.26 -27.13 40.37
C LEU A 1147 26.22 -25.99 40.75
N GLU A 1148 27.52 -26.20 40.60
CA GLU A 1148 28.59 -25.39 41.20
C GLU A 1148 29.17 -24.34 40.24
N ALA A 1149 29.19 -24.61 38.92
CA ALA A 1149 29.82 -23.68 37.98
C ALA A 1149 29.10 -22.32 37.95
N PRO A 1150 29.82 -21.18 37.95
CA PRO A 1150 29.23 -19.85 38.15
C PRO A 1150 28.32 -19.38 37.02
N PHE A 1151 28.60 -19.78 35.77
CA PHE A 1151 27.91 -19.30 34.58
C PHE A 1151 27.38 -20.44 33.69
N PHE A 1152 26.41 -20.10 32.84
CA PHE A 1152 26.03 -20.92 31.69
C PHE A 1152 26.86 -20.54 30.46
N HIS A 1153 28.00 -21.22 30.26
CA HIS A 1153 28.92 -20.95 29.16
C HIS A 1153 28.35 -21.33 27.77
N PRO A 1154 28.76 -20.64 26.68
CA PRO A 1154 28.40 -20.99 25.31
C PRO A 1154 29.04 -22.32 24.88
N ALA A 1155 28.85 -22.70 23.61
CA ALA A 1155 29.24 -24.03 23.14
C ALA A 1155 30.73 -24.33 23.36
N CYS A 1156 31.03 -25.58 23.69
CA CYS A 1156 32.39 -26.01 24.02
C CYS A 1156 33.31 -26.17 22.78
N GLN A 1157 32.77 -26.06 21.55
CA GLN A 1157 33.51 -26.26 20.29
C GLN A 1157 32.97 -25.40 19.14
N PRO A 1158 33.85 -24.87 18.24
CA PRO A 1158 33.50 -23.91 17.17
C PRO A 1158 32.46 -24.38 16.13
N LEU A 1159 32.26 -25.69 15.97
CA LEU A 1159 31.33 -26.25 14.96
C LEU A 1159 29.94 -26.59 15.54
N SER A 1160 29.76 -26.48 16.85
CA SER A 1160 28.49 -26.83 17.51
C SER A 1160 27.36 -25.83 17.19
N CYS A 1161 27.72 -24.59 16.86
CA CYS A 1161 26.77 -23.53 16.56
C CYS A 1161 26.12 -23.68 15.17
N ALA A 1162 26.76 -24.38 14.23
CA ALA A 1162 26.28 -24.52 12.85
C ALA A 1162 24.87 -25.11 12.76
N TYR A 1163 24.57 -26.09 13.62
CA TYR A 1163 23.32 -26.84 13.69
C TYR A 1163 22.47 -26.48 14.94
N CYS A 1164 22.79 -25.39 15.62
CA CYS A 1164 22.09 -24.95 16.81
C CYS A 1164 20.78 -24.21 16.44
N PRO A 1165 19.62 -24.55 17.03
CA PRO A 1165 18.35 -23.86 16.75
C PRO A 1165 18.37 -22.38 17.19
N TRP A 1166 19.34 -21.98 18.01
CA TRP A 1166 19.50 -20.61 18.49
C TRP A 1166 20.51 -19.79 17.69
N ARG A 1167 21.14 -20.35 16.64
CA ARG A 1167 22.26 -19.72 15.91
C ARG A 1167 21.98 -18.26 15.52
N THR A 1168 20.80 -17.99 14.97
CA THR A 1168 20.41 -16.65 14.48
C THR A 1168 20.11 -15.63 15.58
N THR A 1169 20.05 -16.05 16.84
CA THR A 1169 19.69 -15.21 18.00
C THR A 1169 20.69 -15.32 19.14
N CYS A 1170 21.77 -16.08 18.96
CA CYS A 1170 22.80 -16.29 19.96
C CYS A 1170 24.02 -15.46 19.59
N LEU A 1171 24.32 -14.44 20.39
CA LEU A 1171 25.42 -13.50 20.13
C LEU A 1171 26.76 -14.24 19.95
N TRP A 1172 27.06 -15.22 20.81
CA TRP A 1172 28.27 -16.06 20.69
C TRP A 1172 28.35 -16.93 19.42
N ALA A 1173 27.19 -17.27 18.82
CA ALA A 1173 27.15 -18.01 17.56
C ALA A 1173 27.25 -17.09 16.32
N MET A 1174 27.15 -15.77 16.52
CA MET A 1174 27.39 -14.77 15.49
C MET A 1174 28.84 -14.25 15.51
N GLU A 1175 29.56 -14.48 16.62
CA GLU A 1175 30.98 -14.18 16.74
C GLU A 1175 31.89 -15.26 16.13
N GLU A 1176 31.46 -16.53 16.18
CA GLU A 1176 32.00 -17.66 15.41
C GLU A 1176 31.59 -17.60 13.93
#